data_AF-A0A356KK03-F1
#
_entry.id   AF-A0A356KK03-F1
#
_cell.length_a   1.000
_cell.length_b   1.000
_cell.length_c   1.000
_cell.angle_alpha   90.00
_cell.angle_beta   90.00
_cell.angle_gamma   90.00
#
_symmetry.space_group_name_H-M   'P 1'
#
loop_
_entity.id
_entity.type
_entity.pdbx_description
1 polymer ?
#
loop_
_entity_poly.entity_id
_entity_poly.type
_entity_poly.pdbx_seq_one_letter_code
_entity_poly.pdbx_strand_id
1 'polypeptide(L)'
;MGVQGRQARPTSVSFRPVNETAPTPPRPPALFTLNGVGTTLYGARDHRPDASYVRTYFLVVLFIPVLALKAYRVVDAPGGGWFFVGRERLSGICKGFNALVLGAILLFAAGVAFAPSPGEQKLSRGRAHLAAQRWAAGVRELGGLLRSREQGEAARAALSAAISGPLRQAPSGAAAEALTLLASVPAAHDLFDTAQDEAWVQLVLERCAKEEGALALLDALEPLAKEEVAEAREPALQAALKRDPQDLATAGRLALLYEEREQPERCLELLAPLEEGLKQEAGEGARILGNLLVAQAPERGIALWAPYVKRHLPAAQKAEQEFDQAVKRASDSTLQRLDSGKGPPAFYKAYKAAQSEPEKQQLVRDHVNEAIRKDPGVKAAGERLSEANRVVPVALELGILRLERAQGLGGEERQRALTEIEQLFLSIQATAGRTTAFKLNLAKVRYWLGKPAEGRALLDGVLEEGQRAPQLLLEVAHILRLVGDLSAARQLAEECYEATKEAEGEEQQLRYGAASLCSILSSNLDDKLTWLERNDPQDTAAQAALAMGKGQQAAHQSKREEAARWLKKAVAHYAELPESAAVLNNSAIALYGLWEVTGEQEHLDRYVERILEAEKRQPRDTVLLDNAAGALTTQAALRQLKGQLDVAGARASPGGGLLRYLARDGEQLAVLQQAYLKDPSLIEARKRLERLLLLAPRSAGPAAELAGIVNLEREPEPTQALIDHLDRVELDRGTYREQMLSAYRGEPSLTAAEHKDELADRDRILARLADATPATRALALDQRVRSALEGAAYGYPCDLPQAIEQAEQAYSLAPSLMTASLRNRAWALRAVRRVGKEQAALEQAYQKTRRALTPGYVLAGALRGEGELAQSLAQDSDVQQIARTLADLAERFPRHARSWWLPYLRLVGKAEPVAKRLREDPLALGERELELRINPLGAETLQEAIWFFELREDAARAQQLREQAQADQVPLLD
;
A
#
# COMPACT_ATOMS: atom_id res chain seq x y z
N MET A 1 20.64 -69.40 15.67
CA MET A 1 20.58 -70.87 15.85
C MET A 1 20.68 -71.47 14.46
N GLY A 2 21.85 -71.86 13.92
CA GLY A 2 22.65 -73.06 14.29
C GLY A 2 21.87 -74.31 13.89
N VAL A 3 22.30 -75.26 13.04
CA VAL A 3 23.60 -75.92 12.87
C VAL A 3 23.47 -76.82 11.60
N GLN A 4 24.34 -76.69 10.58
CA GLN A 4 25.38 -77.66 10.14
C GLN A 4 25.01 -79.16 10.13
N GLY A 5 25.10 -79.81 8.96
CA GLY A 5 26.18 -80.78 8.66
C GLY A 5 25.57 -82.15 8.34
N ARG A 6 26.16 -83.07 7.57
CA ARG A 6 27.49 -83.22 6.96
C ARG A 6 27.36 -84.31 5.87
N GLN A 7 28.20 -84.20 4.84
CA GLN A 7 28.41 -85.18 3.78
C GLN A 7 29.14 -86.44 4.26
N ALA A 8 28.94 -87.57 3.58
CA ALA A 8 30.00 -88.56 3.31
C ALA A 8 29.70 -89.36 2.03
N ARG A 9 30.78 -89.73 1.34
CA ARG A 9 30.96 -90.14 -0.07
C ARG A 9 31.21 -91.67 -0.19
N PRO A 10 31.39 -92.24 -1.41
CA PRO A 10 30.75 -93.47 -1.87
C PRO A 10 31.70 -94.68 -2.01
N THR A 11 31.16 -95.84 -2.38
CA THR A 11 31.90 -96.99 -2.91
C THR A 11 31.32 -97.41 -4.26
N SER A 12 32.17 -97.34 -5.29
CA SER A 12 31.92 -97.77 -6.66
C SER A 12 32.04 -99.29 -6.81
N VAL A 13 31.16 -99.88 -7.61
CA VAL A 13 31.31 -101.26 -8.12
C VAL A 13 31.20 -101.23 -9.64
N SER A 14 32.21 -101.83 -10.28
CA SER A 14 32.44 -101.91 -11.72
C SER A 14 31.45 -102.84 -12.44
N PHE A 15 30.94 -102.39 -13.59
CA PHE A 15 30.19 -103.21 -14.54
C PHE A 15 31.11 -104.02 -15.46
N ARG A 16 30.75 -105.28 -15.73
CA ARG A 16 31.23 -106.05 -16.90
C ARG A 16 30.11 -106.14 -17.94
N PRO A 17 30.40 -105.94 -19.24
CA PRO A 17 29.41 -105.89 -20.31
C PRO A 17 29.23 -107.26 -20.97
N VAL A 18 28.02 -107.61 -21.42
CA VAL A 18 27.82 -108.66 -22.44
C VAL A 18 26.58 -108.38 -23.31
N ASN A 19 26.89 -108.17 -24.59
CA ASN A 19 26.26 -108.55 -25.87
C ASN A 19 24.84 -108.08 -26.27
N GLU A 20 24.85 -107.19 -27.27
CA GLU A 20 24.37 -107.43 -28.64
C GLU A 20 23.31 -108.52 -28.85
N THR A 21 22.04 -108.13 -28.77
CA THR A 21 21.02 -108.26 -29.84
C THR A 21 19.70 -107.66 -29.32
N ALA A 22 19.53 -106.33 -29.40
CA ALA A 22 18.27 -105.67 -29.03
C ALA A 22 17.82 -104.69 -30.13
N PRO A 23 16.50 -104.58 -30.40
CA PRO A 23 15.95 -103.60 -31.32
C PRO A 23 16.37 -102.18 -30.92
N THR A 24 16.57 -101.31 -31.90
CA THR A 24 16.98 -99.91 -31.70
C THR A 24 16.18 -99.25 -30.57
N PRO A 25 16.84 -98.70 -29.53
CA PRO A 25 16.12 -98.18 -28.37
C PRO A 25 15.21 -97.02 -28.81
N PRO A 26 13.95 -96.98 -28.34
CA PRO A 26 13.06 -95.87 -28.66
C PRO A 26 13.66 -94.56 -28.16
N ARG A 27 13.54 -93.48 -28.95
CA ARG A 27 14.00 -92.15 -28.53
C ARG A 27 13.45 -91.83 -27.13
N PRO A 28 14.31 -91.49 -26.16
CA PRO A 28 13.85 -91.16 -24.82
C PRO A 28 12.90 -89.95 -24.88
N PRO A 29 11.82 -89.93 -24.08
CA PRO A 29 10.96 -88.76 -23.97
C PRO A 29 11.75 -87.58 -23.40
N ALA A 30 11.39 -86.37 -23.81
CA ALA A 30 11.90 -85.17 -23.15
C ALA A 30 11.39 -85.14 -21.70
N LEU A 31 12.29 -85.14 -20.73
CA LEU A 31 11.97 -84.97 -19.32
C LEU A 31 12.41 -83.56 -18.92
N PHE A 32 11.46 -82.70 -18.59
CA PHE A 32 11.73 -81.31 -18.24
C PHE A 32 10.60 -80.79 -17.34
N THR A 33 10.94 -79.98 -16.34
CA THR A 33 9.96 -79.23 -15.55
C THR A 33 10.48 -77.82 -15.29
N LEU A 34 9.64 -76.80 -15.48
CA LEU A 34 9.88 -75.42 -15.04
C LEU A 34 8.88 -75.07 -13.94
N ASN A 35 9.36 -74.77 -12.72
CA ASN A 35 8.51 -74.51 -11.54
C ASN A 35 7.44 -75.60 -11.29
N GLY A 36 7.80 -76.86 -11.53
CA GLY A 36 6.93 -78.01 -11.35
C GLY A 36 5.91 -78.25 -12.46
N VAL A 37 5.88 -77.42 -13.52
CA VAL A 37 5.08 -77.64 -14.72
C VAL A 37 5.96 -78.22 -15.82
N GLY A 38 5.57 -79.36 -16.38
CA GLY A 38 6.33 -80.02 -17.45
C GLY A 38 6.02 -81.50 -17.52
N THR A 39 7.00 -82.34 -17.83
CA THR A 39 6.82 -83.78 -18.00
C THR A 39 7.90 -84.59 -17.28
N THR A 40 7.49 -85.67 -16.62
CA THR A 40 8.41 -86.55 -15.88
C THR A 40 7.87 -87.99 -15.80
N LEU A 41 8.68 -88.91 -15.27
CA LEU A 41 8.33 -90.32 -15.09
C LEU A 41 7.94 -90.62 -13.64
N TYR A 42 6.78 -91.25 -13.46
CA TYR A 42 6.26 -91.67 -12.15
C TYR A 42 6.00 -93.18 -12.08
N GLY A 43 6.06 -93.68 -10.85
CA GLY A 43 5.77 -95.07 -10.49
C GLY A 43 6.85 -96.05 -10.91
N ALA A 44 6.71 -97.30 -10.49
CA ALA A 44 7.49 -98.44 -10.95
C ALA A 44 6.58 -99.66 -10.91
N ARG A 45 6.45 -100.39 -12.01
CA ARG A 45 5.62 -101.60 -12.08
C ARG A 45 6.23 -102.62 -13.04
N ASP A 46 5.81 -103.87 -12.93
CA ASP A 46 6.20 -104.94 -13.87
C ASP A 46 7.73 -105.09 -13.98
N HIS A 47 8.37 -105.29 -12.81
CA HIS A 47 9.80 -105.56 -12.68
C HIS A 47 10.14 -106.93 -13.28
N ARG A 48 11.23 -106.99 -14.05
CA ARG A 48 11.75 -108.22 -14.66
C ARG A 48 13.09 -108.63 -14.04
N PRO A 49 13.51 -109.91 -14.19
CA PRO A 49 14.79 -110.40 -13.65
C PRO A 49 16.02 -109.65 -14.18
N ASP A 50 15.92 -109.01 -15.35
CA ASP A 50 16.94 -108.13 -15.94
C ASP A 50 17.02 -106.74 -15.28
N ALA A 51 16.37 -106.57 -14.12
CA ALA A 51 16.20 -105.32 -13.38
C ALA A 51 15.41 -104.21 -14.11
N SER A 52 14.83 -104.49 -15.29
CA SER A 52 13.99 -103.51 -15.99
C SER A 52 12.57 -103.44 -15.41
N TYR A 53 11.97 -102.25 -15.42
CA TYR A 53 10.62 -102.02 -14.91
C TYR A 53 9.93 -100.87 -15.64
N VAL A 54 8.62 -100.77 -15.57
CA VAL A 54 7.82 -99.79 -16.30
C VAL A 54 7.51 -98.56 -15.46
N ARG A 55 7.85 -97.38 -16.00
CA ARG A 55 7.42 -96.07 -15.49
C ARG A 55 6.42 -95.41 -16.42
N THR A 56 5.49 -94.64 -15.87
CA THR A 56 4.52 -93.88 -16.65
C THR A 56 5.01 -92.44 -16.81
N TYR A 57 5.03 -91.95 -18.04
CA TYR A 57 5.38 -90.59 -18.42
C TYR A 57 4.16 -89.69 -18.28
N PHE A 58 4.20 -88.74 -17.37
CA PHE A 58 3.11 -87.82 -17.06
C PHE A 58 3.43 -86.39 -17.47
N LEU A 59 2.39 -85.64 -17.86
CA LEU A 59 2.35 -84.19 -17.72
C LEU A 59 2.09 -83.86 -16.24
N VAL A 60 2.90 -82.99 -15.67
CA VAL A 60 2.82 -82.56 -14.28
C VAL A 60 2.56 -81.06 -14.19
N VAL A 61 1.82 -80.67 -13.15
CA VAL A 61 1.64 -79.28 -12.74
C VAL A 61 1.96 -79.22 -11.25
N LEU A 62 2.88 -78.35 -10.85
CA LEU A 62 3.44 -78.32 -9.49
C LEU A 62 3.94 -79.70 -9.01
N PHE A 63 4.61 -80.44 -9.90
CA PHE A 63 5.11 -81.81 -9.70
C PHE A 63 4.03 -82.88 -9.45
N ILE A 64 2.74 -82.53 -9.43
CA ILE A 64 1.65 -83.51 -9.30
C ILE A 64 1.36 -84.10 -10.70
N PRO A 65 1.33 -85.43 -10.88
CA PRO A 65 0.99 -86.04 -12.16
C PRO A 65 -0.48 -85.79 -12.52
N VAL A 66 -0.72 -84.99 -13.57
CA VAL A 66 -2.07 -84.59 -14.01
C VAL A 66 -2.56 -85.45 -15.17
N LEU A 67 -1.70 -85.81 -16.11
CA LEU A 67 -2.11 -86.58 -17.29
C LEU A 67 -1.06 -87.61 -17.69
N ALA A 68 -1.43 -88.89 -17.71
CA ALA A 68 -0.56 -89.98 -18.13
C ALA A 68 -0.44 -90.02 -19.66
N LEU A 69 0.73 -89.70 -20.20
CA LEU A 69 0.94 -89.57 -21.64
C LEU A 69 1.35 -90.90 -22.28
N LYS A 70 2.33 -91.60 -21.70
CA LYS A 70 2.92 -92.84 -22.24
C LYS A 70 3.47 -93.70 -21.09
N ALA A 71 3.84 -94.95 -21.34
CA ALA A 71 4.62 -95.76 -20.41
C ALA A 71 5.89 -96.25 -21.08
N TYR A 72 6.98 -96.35 -20.33
CA TYR A 72 8.28 -96.81 -20.81
C TYR A 72 8.86 -97.82 -19.84
N ARG A 73 9.42 -98.89 -20.39
CA ARG A 73 10.29 -99.80 -19.64
C ARG A 73 11.68 -99.20 -19.55
N VAL A 74 12.18 -99.12 -18.35
CA VAL A 74 13.45 -98.48 -18.01
C VAL A 74 14.28 -99.36 -17.10
N VAL A 75 15.59 -99.11 -17.09
CA VAL A 75 16.56 -99.62 -16.11
C VAL A 75 17.22 -98.41 -15.46
N ASP A 76 17.52 -98.46 -14.18
CA ASP A 76 18.19 -97.36 -13.48
C ASP A 76 19.62 -97.18 -14.01
N ALA A 77 20.00 -95.94 -14.34
CA ALA A 77 21.35 -95.63 -14.81
C ALA A 77 22.31 -95.41 -13.62
N PRO A 78 23.59 -95.85 -13.69
CA PRO A 78 24.54 -95.77 -12.58
C PRO A 78 24.81 -94.36 -12.00
N GLY A 79 24.47 -93.30 -12.75
CA GLY A 79 24.64 -91.89 -12.34
C GLY A 79 23.34 -91.19 -11.93
N GLY A 80 22.25 -91.91 -11.74
CA GLY A 80 20.90 -91.35 -11.62
C GLY A 80 20.25 -91.14 -13.00
N GLY A 81 18.93 -91.23 -13.05
CA GLY A 81 18.17 -91.28 -14.31
C GLY A 81 17.94 -92.70 -14.82
N TRP A 82 17.52 -92.82 -16.07
CA TRP A 82 17.02 -94.07 -16.64
C TRP A 82 17.56 -94.35 -18.05
N PHE A 83 17.92 -95.61 -18.30
CA PHE A 83 18.06 -96.13 -19.66
C PHE A 83 16.71 -96.64 -20.15
N PHE A 84 16.24 -96.12 -21.29
CA PHE A 84 14.96 -96.50 -21.88
C PHE A 84 15.13 -97.76 -22.72
N VAL A 85 14.53 -98.86 -22.26
CA VAL A 85 14.60 -100.17 -22.91
C VAL A 85 13.53 -100.29 -24.00
N GLY A 86 12.31 -99.81 -23.72
CA GLY A 86 11.17 -100.00 -24.62
C GLY A 86 9.97 -99.14 -24.26
N ARG A 87 9.06 -98.92 -25.22
CA ARG A 87 7.77 -98.26 -24.96
C ARG A 87 6.72 -99.32 -24.63
N GLU A 88 5.96 -99.06 -23.57
CA GLU A 88 4.96 -99.97 -23.04
C GLU A 88 3.55 -99.37 -23.18
N ARG A 89 2.53 -100.24 -23.11
CA ARG A 89 1.13 -99.78 -23.06
C ARG A 89 0.85 -99.15 -21.70
N LEU A 90 0.14 -98.02 -21.72
CA LEU A 90 -0.42 -97.40 -20.51
C LEU A 90 -1.34 -98.39 -19.79
N SER A 91 -1.24 -98.45 -18.46
CA SER A 91 -2.11 -99.31 -17.66
C SER A 91 -3.56 -98.87 -17.76
N GLY A 92 -4.51 -99.79 -17.54
CA GLY A 92 -5.94 -99.47 -17.51
C GLY A 92 -6.27 -98.36 -16.50
N ILE A 93 -5.60 -98.37 -15.34
CA ILE A 93 -5.74 -97.34 -14.29
C ILE A 93 -5.35 -95.95 -14.82
N CYS A 94 -4.21 -95.83 -15.51
CA CYS A 94 -3.78 -94.55 -16.08
C CYS A 94 -4.74 -94.03 -17.16
N LYS A 95 -5.35 -94.93 -17.96
CA LYS A 95 -6.38 -94.54 -18.94
C LYS A 95 -7.66 -94.03 -18.26
N GLY A 96 -8.10 -94.69 -17.20
CA GLY A 96 -9.23 -94.25 -16.38
C GLY A 96 -8.97 -92.90 -15.69
N PHE A 97 -7.77 -92.72 -15.14
CA PHE A 97 -7.35 -91.45 -14.54
C PHE A 97 -7.39 -90.29 -15.54
N ASN A 98 -6.87 -90.48 -16.75
CA ASN A 98 -6.94 -89.45 -17.80
C ASN A 98 -8.38 -89.08 -18.15
N ALA A 99 -9.29 -90.05 -18.24
CA ALA A 99 -10.70 -89.79 -18.52
C ALA A 99 -11.37 -88.97 -17.41
N LEU A 100 -11.06 -89.27 -16.14
CA LEU A 100 -11.55 -88.52 -14.98
C LEU A 100 -11.05 -87.07 -14.98
N VAL A 101 -9.76 -86.86 -15.24
CA VAL A 101 -9.15 -85.53 -15.31
C VAL A 101 -9.78 -84.69 -16.43
N LEU A 102 -9.97 -85.28 -17.62
CA LEU A 102 -10.64 -84.60 -18.73
C LEU A 102 -12.12 -84.28 -18.40
N GLY A 103 -12.82 -85.18 -17.70
CA GLY A 103 -14.18 -84.93 -17.23
C GLY A 103 -14.27 -83.79 -16.22
N ALA A 104 -13.32 -83.70 -15.28
CA ALA A 104 -13.26 -82.61 -14.31
C ALA A 104 -12.99 -81.24 -14.96
N ILE A 105 -12.12 -81.19 -15.98
CA ILE A 105 -11.84 -79.96 -16.74
C ILE A 105 -13.10 -79.49 -17.48
N LEU A 106 -13.86 -80.41 -18.08
CA LEU A 106 -15.12 -80.08 -18.76
C LEU A 106 -16.20 -79.59 -17.79
N LEU A 107 -16.32 -80.20 -16.60
CA LEU A 107 -17.23 -79.74 -15.55
C LEU A 107 -16.87 -78.35 -15.01
N PHE A 108 -15.58 -78.06 -14.84
CA PHE A 108 -15.11 -76.75 -14.42
C PHE A 108 -15.38 -75.69 -15.50
N ALA A 109 -15.09 -76.00 -16.77
CA ALA A 109 -15.39 -75.11 -17.89
C ALA A 109 -16.90 -74.84 -18.02
N ALA A 110 -17.74 -75.85 -17.78
CA ALA A 110 -19.19 -75.66 -17.73
C ALA A 110 -19.60 -74.77 -16.53
N GLY A 111 -19.06 -75.00 -15.33
CA GLY A 111 -19.38 -74.19 -14.15
C GLY A 111 -19.02 -72.71 -14.29
N VAL A 112 -17.89 -72.40 -14.95
CA VAL A 112 -17.50 -71.01 -15.25
C VAL A 112 -18.40 -70.37 -16.32
N ALA A 113 -18.94 -71.16 -17.25
CA ALA A 113 -19.86 -70.67 -18.28
C ALA A 113 -21.27 -70.32 -17.75
N PHE A 114 -21.65 -70.78 -16.56
CA PHE A 114 -22.98 -70.56 -15.96
C PHE A 114 -22.99 -69.61 -14.73
N ALA A 115 -21.85 -69.04 -14.33
CA ALA A 115 -21.80 -68.07 -13.23
C ALA A 115 -22.20 -66.66 -13.72
N PRO A 116 -23.09 -65.93 -13.02
CA PRO A 116 -23.51 -64.60 -13.43
C PRO A 116 -22.30 -63.66 -13.45
N SER A 117 -22.19 -62.86 -14.51
CA SER A 117 -21.03 -62.01 -14.71
C SER A 117 -20.94 -60.97 -13.59
N PRO A 118 -19.72 -60.46 -13.24
CA PRO A 118 -19.59 -59.38 -12.26
C PRO A 118 -20.46 -58.16 -12.60
N GLY A 119 -20.76 -57.92 -13.89
CA GLY A 119 -21.68 -56.89 -14.35
C GLY A 119 -23.14 -57.17 -13.97
N GLU A 120 -23.63 -58.41 -14.14
CA GLU A 120 -24.99 -58.81 -13.76
C GLU A 120 -25.20 -58.71 -12.24
N GLN A 121 -24.18 -59.07 -11.45
CA GLN A 121 -24.25 -58.93 -9.99
C GLN A 121 -24.33 -57.46 -9.55
N LYS A 122 -23.54 -56.57 -10.17
CA LYS A 122 -23.61 -55.12 -9.90
C LYS A 122 -24.95 -54.54 -10.34
N LEU A 123 -25.48 -54.97 -11.48
CA LEU A 123 -26.80 -54.54 -11.99
C LEU A 123 -27.91 -54.94 -11.01
N SER A 124 -27.90 -56.19 -10.54
CA SER A 124 -28.86 -56.71 -9.56
C SER A 124 -28.76 -55.98 -8.21
N ARG A 125 -27.55 -55.79 -7.68
CA ARG A 125 -27.32 -55.03 -6.43
C ARG A 125 -27.74 -53.57 -6.56
N GLY A 126 -27.42 -52.93 -7.68
CA GLY A 126 -27.80 -51.55 -7.97
C GLY A 126 -29.33 -51.38 -7.95
N ARG A 127 -30.07 -52.27 -8.64
CA ARG A 127 -31.53 -52.30 -8.61
C ARG A 127 -32.09 -52.56 -7.20
N ALA A 128 -31.50 -53.50 -6.46
CA ALA A 128 -31.91 -53.79 -5.09
C ALA A 128 -31.67 -52.60 -4.15
N HIS A 129 -30.57 -51.86 -4.32
CA HIS A 129 -30.29 -50.64 -3.56
C HIS A 129 -31.32 -49.54 -3.85
N LEU A 130 -31.68 -49.32 -5.12
CA LEU A 130 -32.73 -48.36 -5.48
C LEU A 130 -34.10 -48.77 -4.91
N ALA A 131 -34.47 -50.05 -5.01
CA ALA A 131 -35.71 -50.56 -4.43
C ALA A 131 -35.75 -50.42 -2.89
N ALA A 132 -34.60 -50.57 -2.23
CA ALA A 132 -34.45 -50.36 -0.79
C ALA A 132 -34.27 -48.88 -0.39
N GLN A 133 -34.51 -47.94 -1.30
CA GLN A 133 -34.36 -46.49 -1.10
C GLN A 133 -32.94 -46.06 -0.68
N ARG A 134 -31.92 -46.87 -0.99
CA ARG A 134 -30.50 -46.55 -0.81
C ARG A 134 -29.97 -45.89 -2.08
N TRP A 135 -30.49 -44.71 -2.39
CA TRP A 135 -30.35 -44.02 -3.67
C TRP A 135 -28.90 -43.86 -4.13
N ALA A 136 -28.04 -43.27 -3.31
CA ALA A 136 -26.63 -43.05 -3.62
C ALA A 136 -25.86 -44.36 -3.89
N ALA A 137 -26.13 -45.42 -3.12
CA ALA A 137 -25.52 -46.73 -3.32
C ALA A 137 -26.00 -47.38 -4.64
N GLY A 138 -27.28 -47.25 -4.96
CA GLY A 138 -27.85 -47.74 -6.22
C GLY A 138 -27.27 -47.01 -7.43
N VAL A 139 -27.19 -45.67 -7.37
CA VAL A 139 -26.58 -44.84 -8.41
C VAL A 139 -25.10 -45.19 -8.60
N ARG A 140 -24.33 -45.37 -7.53
CA ARG A 140 -22.90 -45.69 -7.62
C ARG A 140 -22.64 -47.02 -8.33
N GLU A 141 -23.40 -48.05 -7.98
CA GLU A 141 -23.25 -49.38 -8.61
C GLU A 141 -23.69 -49.37 -10.09
N LEU A 142 -24.80 -48.70 -10.41
CA LEU A 142 -25.32 -48.64 -11.79
C LEU A 142 -24.54 -47.66 -12.68
N GLY A 143 -24.10 -46.52 -12.15
CA GLY A 143 -23.32 -45.52 -12.87
C GLY A 143 -21.98 -46.09 -13.36
N GLY A 144 -21.35 -46.96 -12.55
CA GLY A 144 -20.15 -47.70 -12.96
C GLY A 144 -20.37 -48.68 -14.11
N LEU A 145 -21.62 -49.06 -14.40
CA LEU A 145 -21.98 -49.97 -15.50
C LEU A 145 -22.36 -49.24 -16.79
N LEU A 146 -22.57 -47.92 -16.78
CA LEU A 146 -23.00 -47.18 -17.98
C LEU A 146 -22.02 -47.28 -19.16
N ARG A 147 -20.73 -47.53 -18.90
CA ARG A 147 -19.71 -47.75 -19.96
C ARG A 147 -19.57 -49.22 -20.39
N SER A 148 -20.33 -50.14 -19.78
CA SER A 148 -20.30 -51.56 -20.11
C SER A 148 -21.05 -51.83 -21.42
N ARG A 149 -20.43 -52.56 -22.35
CA ARG A 149 -21.10 -52.96 -23.60
C ARG A 149 -22.26 -53.93 -23.39
N GLU A 150 -22.16 -54.78 -22.38
CA GLU A 150 -23.13 -55.86 -22.14
C GLU A 150 -24.28 -55.40 -21.23
N GLN A 151 -23.96 -54.61 -20.20
CA GLN A 151 -24.91 -54.23 -19.15
C GLN A 151 -25.27 -52.74 -19.15
N GLY A 152 -24.69 -51.95 -20.05
CA GLY A 152 -24.87 -50.50 -20.13
C GLY A 152 -26.32 -50.10 -20.35
N GLU A 153 -27.01 -50.72 -21.32
CA GLU A 153 -28.42 -50.44 -21.61
C GLU A 153 -29.34 -50.80 -20.43
N ALA A 154 -29.10 -51.93 -19.78
CA ALA A 154 -29.90 -52.37 -18.64
C ALA A 154 -29.69 -51.48 -17.39
N ALA A 155 -28.48 -50.93 -17.21
CA ALA A 155 -28.16 -49.94 -16.19
C ALA A 155 -28.76 -48.56 -16.54
N ARG A 156 -28.69 -48.15 -17.81
CA ARG A 156 -29.29 -46.91 -18.34
C ARG A 156 -30.80 -46.91 -18.12
N ALA A 157 -31.49 -47.99 -18.48
CA ALA A 157 -32.92 -48.15 -18.25
C ALA A 157 -33.29 -48.10 -16.75
N ALA A 158 -32.49 -48.76 -15.89
CA ALA A 158 -32.73 -48.76 -14.45
C ALA A 158 -32.53 -47.37 -13.80
N LEU A 159 -31.50 -46.63 -14.24
CA LEU A 159 -31.25 -45.26 -13.78
C LEU A 159 -32.30 -44.29 -14.32
N SER A 160 -32.66 -44.37 -15.60
CA SER A 160 -33.71 -43.55 -16.21
C SER A 160 -35.05 -43.72 -15.47
N ALA A 161 -35.45 -44.97 -15.17
CA ALA A 161 -36.65 -45.25 -14.39
C ALA A 161 -36.58 -44.70 -12.95
N ALA A 162 -35.39 -44.73 -12.33
CA ALA A 162 -35.19 -44.16 -11.00
C ALA A 162 -35.30 -42.63 -11.00
N ILE A 163 -34.70 -41.97 -11.99
CA ILE A 163 -34.69 -40.50 -12.18
C ILE A 163 -36.10 -39.98 -12.43
N SER A 164 -36.88 -40.66 -13.28
CA SER A 164 -38.22 -40.21 -13.65
C SER A 164 -39.31 -40.52 -12.61
N GLY A 165 -39.02 -41.32 -11.58
CA GLY A 165 -40.01 -41.72 -10.55
C GLY A 165 -39.48 -41.72 -9.12
N PRO A 166 -38.92 -42.84 -8.61
CA PRO A 166 -38.57 -43.01 -7.21
C PRO A 166 -37.67 -41.91 -6.61
N LEU A 167 -36.69 -41.40 -7.37
CA LEU A 167 -35.82 -40.32 -6.88
C LEU A 167 -36.60 -39.00 -6.67
N ARG A 168 -37.61 -38.71 -7.49
CA ARG A 168 -38.46 -37.51 -7.33
C ARG A 168 -39.34 -37.57 -6.08
N GLN A 169 -39.50 -38.74 -5.48
CA GLN A 169 -40.27 -38.95 -4.25
C GLN A 169 -39.36 -39.05 -3.02
N ALA A 170 -38.04 -39.15 -3.21
CA ALA A 170 -37.08 -39.24 -2.11
C ALA A 170 -36.98 -37.90 -1.34
N PRO A 171 -36.54 -37.91 -0.07
CA PRO A 171 -36.19 -36.68 0.65
C PRO A 171 -35.14 -35.87 -0.10
N SER A 172 -35.20 -34.55 -0.03
CA SER A 172 -34.38 -33.67 -0.87
C SER A 172 -32.88 -33.90 -0.73
N GLY A 173 -32.38 -34.10 0.50
CA GLY A 173 -30.97 -34.41 0.72
C GLY A 173 -30.50 -35.73 0.08
N ALA A 174 -31.34 -36.77 0.11
CA ALA A 174 -30.99 -38.08 -0.42
C ALA A 174 -31.07 -38.13 -1.96
N ALA A 175 -32.01 -37.38 -2.55
CA ALA A 175 -32.06 -37.18 -4.00
C ALA A 175 -30.89 -36.30 -4.48
N ALA A 176 -30.51 -35.25 -3.73
CA ALA A 176 -29.36 -34.42 -4.06
C ALA A 176 -28.06 -35.23 -4.09
N GLU A 177 -27.80 -36.06 -3.07
CA GLU A 177 -26.62 -36.95 -3.05
C GLU A 177 -26.58 -37.90 -4.26
N ALA A 178 -27.73 -38.47 -4.63
CA ALA A 178 -27.85 -39.35 -5.79
C ALA A 178 -27.61 -38.61 -7.11
N LEU A 179 -28.13 -37.40 -7.27
CA LEU A 179 -27.93 -36.55 -8.45
C LEU A 179 -26.48 -36.08 -8.58
N THR A 180 -25.82 -35.69 -7.48
CA THR A 180 -24.38 -35.35 -7.48
C THR A 180 -23.52 -36.51 -7.96
N LEU A 181 -23.85 -37.74 -7.54
CA LEU A 181 -23.15 -38.93 -8.03
C LEU A 181 -23.42 -39.17 -9.53
N LEU A 182 -24.64 -38.97 -10.02
CA LEU A 182 -24.95 -39.05 -11.45
C LEU A 182 -24.19 -38.01 -12.26
N ALA A 183 -24.16 -36.76 -11.81
CA ALA A 183 -23.43 -35.65 -12.43
C ALA A 183 -21.93 -35.96 -12.62
N SER A 184 -21.33 -36.72 -11.70
CA SER A 184 -19.93 -37.14 -11.77
C SER A 184 -19.64 -38.20 -12.85
N VAL A 185 -20.67 -38.79 -13.47
CA VAL A 185 -20.55 -39.82 -14.50
C VAL A 185 -20.97 -39.25 -15.86
N PRO A 186 -20.04 -38.95 -16.79
CA PRO A 186 -20.37 -38.30 -18.06
C PRO A 186 -21.44 -39.03 -18.90
N ALA A 187 -21.47 -40.37 -18.86
CA ALA A 187 -22.46 -41.16 -19.60
C ALA A 187 -23.88 -41.10 -19.01
N ALA A 188 -24.04 -40.54 -17.80
CA ALA A 188 -25.33 -40.32 -17.17
C ALA A 188 -25.99 -39.01 -17.62
N HIS A 189 -25.25 -38.09 -18.26
CA HIS A 189 -25.80 -36.84 -18.78
C HIS A 189 -26.86 -37.12 -19.86
N ASP A 190 -26.65 -38.14 -20.70
CA ASP A 190 -27.62 -38.62 -21.71
C ASP A 190 -28.95 -39.15 -21.11
N LEU A 191 -29.07 -39.26 -19.79
CA LEU A 191 -30.32 -39.68 -19.11
C LEU A 191 -31.28 -38.52 -18.89
N PHE A 192 -30.80 -37.29 -19.06
CA PHE A 192 -31.54 -36.06 -18.89
C PHE A 192 -31.89 -35.51 -20.27
N ASP A 193 -33.18 -35.25 -20.47
CA ASP A 193 -33.73 -34.55 -21.61
C ASP A 193 -34.52 -33.34 -21.09
N THR A 194 -34.85 -32.40 -21.98
CA THR A 194 -35.54 -31.15 -21.61
C THR A 194 -36.82 -31.40 -20.78
N ALA A 195 -37.57 -32.48 -21.06
CA ALA A 195 -38.78 -32.80 -20.29
C ALA A 195 -38.47 -33.33 -18.88
N GLN A 196 -37.38 -34.10 -18.72
CA GLN A 196 -36.89 -34.49 -17.40
C GLN A 196 -36.37 -33.29 -16.62
N ASP A 197 -35.66 -32.38 -17.29
CA ASP A 197 -35.05 -31.19 -16.72
C ASP A 197 -36.11 -30.23 -16.17
N GLU A 198 -37.10 -29.87 -16.99
CA GLU A 198 -38.25 -29.06 -16.59
C GLU A 198 -39.00 -29.67 -15.40
N ALA A 199 -39.26 -30.98 -15.42
CA ALA A 199 -40.00 -31.64 -14.36
C ALA A 199 -39.20 -31.73 -13.04
N TRP A 200 -37.87 -31.87 -13.09
CA TRP A 200 -37.03 -31.77 -11.90
C TRP A 200 -36.96 -30.36 -11.36
N VAL A 201 -36.84 -29.36 -12.23
CA VAL A 201 -36.85 -27.94 -11.86
C VAL A 201 -38.17 -27.55 -11.18
N GLN A 202 -39.32 -27.92 -11.74
CA GLN A 202 -40.63 -27.64 -11.13
C GLN A 202 -40.76 -28.29 -9.75
N LEU A 203 -40.32 -29.54 -9.61
CA LEU A 203 -40.30 -30.23 -8.32
C LEU A 203 -39.42 -29.49 -7.30
N VAL A 204 -38.24 -29.01 -7.71
CA VAL A 204 -37.36 -28.24 -6.84
C VAL A 204 -38.02 -26.94 -6.40
N LEU A 205 -38.67 -26.20 -7.31
CA LEU A 205 -39.40 -24.98 -6.97
C LEU A 205 -40.52 -25.23 -5.95
N GLU A 206 -41.32 -26.28 -6.16
CA GLU A 206 -42.37 -26.68 -5.21
C GLU A 206 -41.81 -27.05 -3.83
N ARG A 207 -40.65 -27.73 -3.80
CA ARG A 207 -40.00 -28.17 -2.57
C ARG A 207 -39.28 -27.05 -1.85
N CYS A 208 -38.66 -26.09 -2.55
CA CYS A 208 -38.02 -24.92 -1.93
C CYS A 208 -39.01 -24.10 -1.08
N ALA A 209 -40.30 -24.08 -1.46
CA ALA A 209 -41.34 -23.44 -0.66
C ALA A 209 -41.72 -24.23 0.62
N LYS A 210 -41.33 -25.50 0.76
CA LYS A 210 -41.90 -26.43 1.76
C LYS A 210 -40.88 -27.22 2.59
N GLU A 211 -39.69 -27.50 2.07
CA GLU A 211 -38.73 -28.46 2.62
C GLU A 211 -37.33 -27.85 2.77
N GLU A 212 -36.67 -28.11 3.92
CA GLU A 212 -35.27 -27.73 4.11
C GLU A 212 -34.34 -28.59 3.24
N GLY A 213 -33.30 -27.98 2.68
CA GLY A 213 -32.35 -28.69 1.79
C GLY A 213 -32.83 -28.89 0.36
N ALA A 214 -34.01 -28.39 -0.03
CA ALA A 214 -34.46 -28.42 -1.43
C ALA A 214 -33.53 -27.64 -2.38
N LEU A 215 -32.84 -26.60 -1.91
CA LEU A 215 -31.83 -25.89 -2.71
C LEU A 215 -30.62 -26.79 -3.07
N ALA A 216 -30.27 -27.77 -2.23
CA ALA A 216 -29.20 -28.71 -2.54
C ALA A 216 -29.55 -29.62 -3.73
N LEU A 217 -30.85 -29.85 -3.99
CA LEU A 217 -31.29 -30.52 -5.21
C LEU A 217 -31.00 -29.68 -6.45
N LEU A 218 -31.26 -28.38 -6.37
CA LEU A 218 -30.98 -27.45 -7.47
C LEU A 218 -29.49 -27.43 -7.80
N ASP A 219 -28.63 -27.38 -6.76
CA ASP A 219 -27.18 -27.40 -6.90
C ASP A 219 -26.68 -28.74 -7.48
N ALA A 220 -27.28 -29.86 -7.08
CA ALA A 220 -26.95 -31.18 -7.63
C ALA A 220 -27.42 -31.38 -9.08
N LEU A 221 -28.45 -30.66 -9.52
CA LEU A 221 -29.02 -30.72 -10.86
C LEU A 221 -28.26 -29.85 -11.87
N GLU A 222 -27.59 -28.78 -11.42
CA GLU A 222 -26.89 -27.81 -12.29
C GLU A 222 -25.94 -28.44 -13.34
N PRO A 223 -25.12 -29.47 -13.02
CA PRO A 223 -24.25 -30.08 -14.03
C PRO A 223 -25.00 -30.93 -15.08
N LEU A 224 -26.27 -31.25 -14.82
CA LEU A 224 -27.11 -32.13 -15.64
C LEU A 224 -28.11 -31.33 -16.49
N ALA A 225 -28.67 -30.25 -15.95
CA ALA A 225 -29.70 -29.40 -16.58
C ALA A 225 -29.34 -27.90 -16.44
N LYS A 226 -28.22 -27.50 -17.05
CA LYS A 226 -27.57 -26.21 -16.76
C LYS A 226 -28.46 -25.00 -17.08
N GLU A 227 -29.15 -25.00 -18.21
CA GLU A 227 -29.94 -23.86 -18.69
C GLU A 227 -31.21 -23.68 -17.86
N GLU A 228 -31.96 -24.77 -17.65
CA GLU A 228 -33.20 -24.80 -16.87
C GLU A 228 -32.96 -24.46 -15.40
N VAL A 229 -31.85 -24.93 -14.83
CA VAL A 229 -31.46 -24.59 -13.45
C VAL A 229 -31.10 -23.10 -13.33
N ALA A 230 -30.48 -22.50 -14.35
CA ALA A 230 -30.15 -21.08 -14.34
C ALA A 230 -31.43 -20.20 -14.31
N GLU A 231 -32.45 -20.56 -15.10
CA GLU A 231 -33.75 -19.87 -15.11
C GLU A 231 -34.52 -20.04 -13.78
N ALA A 232 -34.44 -21.22 -13.17
CA ALA A 232 -35.15 -21.52 -11.94
C ALA A 232 -34.49 -21.04 -10.65
N ARG A 233 -33.23 -20.57 -10.73
CA ARG A 233 -32.45 -20.24 -9.53
C ARG A 233 -33.02 -19.10 -8.71
N GLU A 234 -33.42 -18.01 -9.37
CA GLU A 234 -34.07 -16.88 -8.70
C GLU A 234 -35.39 -17.28 -8.02
N PRO A 235 -36.39 -17.89 -8.71
CA PRO A 235 -37.64 -18.25 -8.06
C PRO A 235 -37.47 -19.31 -6.96
N ALA A 236 -36.49 -20.22 -7.08
CA ALA A 236 -36.17 -21.19 -6.03
C ALA A 236 -35.66 -20.52 -4.75
N LEU A 237 -34.71 -19.57 -4.88
CA LEU A 237 -34.16 -18.83 -3.75
C LEU A 237 -35.22 -17.91 -3.12
N GLN A 238 -36.06 -17.26 -3.92
CA GLN A 238 -37.18 -16.47 -3.44
C GLN A 238 -38.20 -17.33 -2.66
N ALA A 239 -38.50 -18.54 -3.14
CA ALA A 239 -39.40 -19.47 -2.45
C ALA A 239 -38.82 -19.92 -1.10
N ALA A 240 -37.52 -20.22 -1.05
CA ALA A 240 -36.82 -20.59 0.18
C ALA A 240 -36.80 -19.44 1.20
N LEU A 241 -36.56 -18.20 0.77
CA LEU A 241 -36.59 -17.01 1.64
C LEU A 241 -37.97 -16.63 2.13
N LYS A 242 -39.03 -16.86 1.33
CA LYS A 242 -40.41 -16.66 1.81
C LYS A 242 -40.72 -17.55 3.00
N ARG A 243 -40.14 -18.76 3.03
CA ARG A 243 -40.30 -19.71 4.12
C ARG A 243 -39.43 -19.34 5.32
N ASP A 244 -38.18 -18.95 5.10
CA ASP A 244 -37.28 -18.46 6.16
C ASP A 244 -36.63 -17.13 5.76
N PRO A 245 -37.25 -15.98 6.11
CA PRO A 245 -36.73 -14.67 5.75
C PRO A 245 -35.41 -14.29 6.44
N GLN A 246 -34.97 -15.04 7.47
CA GLN A 246 -33.74 -14.79 8.22
C GLN A 246 -32.58 -15.69 7.76
N ASP A 247 -32.79 -16.53 6.74
CA ASP A 247 -31.74 -17.36 6.13
C ASP A 247 -30.75 -16.48 5.35
N LEU A 248 -29.71 -16.05 6.06
CA LEU A 248 -28.68 -15.17 5.55
C LEU A 248 -27.91 -15.76 4.35
N ALA A 249 -27.69 -17.08 4.34
CA ALA A 249 -26.98 -17.77 3.27
C ALA A 249 -27.82 -17.75 1.98
N THR A 250 -29.11 -18.04 2.08
CA THR A 250 -30.03 -17.97 0.94
C THR A 250 -30.21 -16.52 0.47
N ALA A 251 -30.29 -15.55 1.38
CA ALA A 251 -30.36 -14.12 1.05
C ALA A 251 -29.10 -13.67 0.30
N GLY A 252 -27.90 -14.07 0.76
CA GLY A 252 -26.63 -13.80 0.10
C GLY A 252 -26.55 -14.41 -1.31
N ARG A 253 -27.05 -15.65 -1.50
CA ARG A 253 -27.11 -16.30 -2.81
C ARG A 253 -28.05 -15.58 -3.78
N LEU A 254 -29.20 -15.11 -3.32
CA LEU A 254 -30.13 -14.35 -4.15
C LEU A 254 -29.57 -12.96 -4.49
N ALA A 255 -28.90 -12.31 -3.52
CA ALA A 255 -28.25 -11.03 -3.75
C ALA A 255 -27.11 -11.13 -4.78
N LEU A 256 -26.35 -12.23 -4.82
CA LEU A 256 -25.34 -12.45 -5.88
C LEU A 256 -25.97 -12.43 -7.28
N LEU A 257 -27.14 -13.05 -7.46
CA LEU A 257 -27.84 -13.02 -8.76
C LEU A 257 -28.30 -11.61 -9.13
N TYR A 258 -28.74 -10.83 -8.15
CA TYR A 258 -29.11 -9.42 -8.37
C TYR A 258 -27.89 -8.55 -8.65
N GLU A 259 -26.74 -8.79 -8.00
CA GLU A 259 -25.48 -8.11 -8.28
C GLU A 259 -24.98 -8.41 -9.70
N GLU A 260 -24.99 -9.68 -10.13
CA GLU A 260 -24.62 -10.11 -11.48
C GLU A 260 -25.49 -9.48 -12.58
N ARG A 261 -26.73 -9.08 -12.24
CA ARG A 261 -27.68 -8.42 -13.14
C ARG A 261 -27.72 -6.89 -12.96
N GLU A 262 -26.79 -6.34 -12.18
CA GLU A 262 -26.67 -4.91 -11.91
C GLU A 262 -27.97 -4.31 -11.31
N GLN A 263 -28.58 -5.00 -10.34
CA GLN A 263 -29.82 -4.59 -9.65
C GLN A 263 -29.56 -4.17 -8.18
N PRO A 264 -28.84 -3.06 -7.93
CA PRO A 264 -28.39 -2.68 -6.59
C PRO A 264 -29.56 -2.36 -5.64
N GLU A 265 -30.69 -1.86 -6.13
CA GLU A 265 -31.87 -1.53 -5.31
C GLU A 265 -32.48 -2.80 -4.71
N ARG A 266 -32.55 -3.88 -5.49
CA ARG A 266 -33.07 -5.18 -5.02
C ARG A 266 -32.13 -5.85 -4.03
N CYS A 267 -30.82 -5.73 -4.22
CA CYS A 267 -29.84 -6.16 -3.22
C CYS A 267 -30.04 -5.41 -1.90
N LEU A 268 -30.21 -4.09 -1.97
CA LEU A 268 -30.39 -3.26 -0.78
C LEU A 268 -31.70 -3.60 -0.05
N GLU A 269 -32.82 -3.74 -0.77
CA GLU A 269 -34.12 -4.12 -0.20
C GLU A 269 -34.05 -5.50 0.49
N LEU A 270 -33.36 -6.46 -0.13
CA LEU A 270 -33.21 -7.81 0.39
C LEU A 270 -32.30 -7.88 1.63
N LEU A 271 -31.14 -7.21 1.59
CA LEU A 271 -30.08 -7.41 2.57
C LEU A 271 -30.13 -6.41 3.73
N ALA A 272 -30.61 -5.18 3.53
CA ALA A 272 -30.60 -4.16 4.58
C ALA A 272 -31.36 -4.58 5.87
N PRO A 273 -32.51 -5.28 5.81
CA PRO A 273 -33.18 -5.78 7.02
C PRO A 273 -32.38 -6.83 7.80
N LEU A 274 -31.37 -7.45 7.17
CA LEU A 274 -30.57 -8.55 7.71
C LEU A 274 -29.17 -8.10 8.17
N GLU A 275 -28.88 -6.80 8.19
CA GLU A 275 -27.54 -6.24 8.43
C GLU A 275 -26.85 -6.82 9.67
N GLU A 276 -27.53 -6.89 10.81
CA GLU A 276 -26.93 -7.39 12.06
C GLU A 276 -26.54 -8.87 11.99
N GLY A 277 -27.33 -9.69 11.30
CA GLY A 277 -26.99 -11.09 11.03
C GLY A 277 -25.79 -11.20 10.09
N LEU A 278 -25.78 -10.40 9.01
CA LEU A 278 -24.72 -10.40 8.01
C LEU A 278 -23.36 -9.97 8.59
N LYS A 279 -23.32 -9.06 9.57
CA LYS A 279 -22.08 -8.70 10.29
C LYS A 279 -21.44 -9.90 10.99
N GLN A 280 -22.26 -10.82 11.51
CA GLN A 280 -21.78 -11.99 12.25
C GLN A 280 -21.42 -13.14 11.32
N GLU A 281 -22.27 -13.43 10.34
CA GLU A 281 -22.01 -14.51 9.38
C GLU A 281 -20.83 -14.16 8.46
N ALA A 282 -20.72 -12.90 8.04
CA ALA A 282 -19.65 -12.42 7.18
C ALA A 282 -19.56 -13.21 5.85
N GLY A 283 -20.72 -13.54 5.27
CA GLY A 283 -20.86 -14.17 3.95
C GLY A 283 -20.95 -13.17 2.80
N GLU A 284 -21.30 -13.63 1.59
CA GLU A 284 -21.41 -12.79 0.40
C GLU A 284 -22.47 -11.68 0.55
N GLY A 285 -23.55 -11.91 1.29
CA GLY A 285 -24.52 -10.86 1.61
C GLY A 285 -23.90 -9.68 2.37
N ALA A 286 -22.93 -9.94 3.25
CA ALA A 286 -22.22 -8.88 3.97
C ALA A 286 -21.31 -8.08 3.02
N ARG A 287 -20.64 -8.75 2.07
CA ARG A 287 -19.84 -8.09 1.04
C ARG A 287 -20.70 -7.14 0.19
N ILE A 288 -21.79 -7.66 -0.36
CA ILE A 288 -22.67 -6.93 -1.29
C ILE A 288 -23.33 -5.75 -0.57
N LEU A 289 -23.92 -5.97 0.61
CA LEU A 289 -24.50 -4.87 1.37
C LEU A 289 -23.43 -3.84 1.78
N GLY A 290 -22.23 -4.29 2.14
CA GLY A 290 -21.10 -3.42 2.42
C GLY A 290 -20.75 -2.52 1.23
N ASN A 291 -20.68 -3.09 0.01
CA ASN A 291 -20.45 -2.36 -1.24
C ASN A 291 -21.51 -1.28 -1.48
N LEU A 292 -22.77 -1.57 -1.20
CA LEU A 292 -23.87 -0.62 -1.40
C LEU A 292 -23.89 0.50 -0.35
N LEU A 293 -23.48 0.17 0.89
CA LEU A 293 -23.48 1.12 2.00
C LEU A 293 -22.25 2.02 2.04
N VAL A 294 -21.12 1.62 1.45
CA VAL A 294 -19.85 2.35 1.60
C VAL A 294 -19.93 3.81 1.17
N ALA A 295 -20.65 4.11 0.08
CA ALA A 295 -20.79 5.48 -0.43
C ALA A 295 -21.76 6.34 0.40
N GLN A 296 -22.72 5.71 1.08
CA GLN A 296 -23.82 6.40 1.78
C GLN A 296 -23.58 6.49 3.30
N ALA A 297 -23.02 5.44 3.87
CA ALA A 297 -22.75 5.27 5.29
C ALA A 297 -21.48 4.42 5.47
N PRO A 298 -20.27 4.99 5.27
CA PRO A 298 -19.01 4.27 5.26
C PRO A 298 -18.80 3.36 6.48
N GLU A 299 -19.13 3.83 7.69
CA GLU A 299 -18.96 3.05 8.92
C GLU A 299 -19.84 1.78 8.96
N ARG A 300 -21.05 1.81 8.38
CA ARG A 300 -21.88 0.61 8.25
C ARG A 300 -21.29 -0.37 7.25
N GLY A 301 -20.79 0.13 6.11
CA GLY A 301 -20.08 -0.69 5.13
C GLY A 301 -18.83 -1.35 5.69
N ILE A 302 -17.99 -0.58 6.40
CA ILE A 302 -16.77 -1.07 7.08
C ILE A 302 -17.11 -2.14 8.12
N ALA A 303 -18.20 -1.98 8.88
CA ALA A 303 -18.63 -2.96 9.87
C ALA A 303 -19.03 -4.32 9.26
N LEU A 304 -19.47 -4.34 8.00
CA LEU A 304 -19.75 -5.57 7.24
C LEU A 304 -18.49 -6.14 6.57
N TRP A 305 -17.66 -5.29 5.97
CA TRP A 305 -16.45 -5.71 5.27
C TRP A 305 -15.35 -6.23 6.19
N ALA A 306 -15.15 -5.61 7.37
CA ALA A 306 -14.08 -6.01 8.29
C ALA A 306 -14.16 -7.50 8.70
N PRO A 307 -15.29 -8.05 9.17
CA PRO A 307 -15.41 -9.47 9.48
C PRO A 307 -15.36 -10.35 8.21
N TYR A 308 -15.91 -9.87 7.08
CA TYR A 308 -15.84 -10.58 5.79
C TYR A 308 -14.39 -10.79 5.34
N VAL A 309 -13.61 -9.71 5.28
CA VAL A 309 -12.18 -9.77 4.91
C VAL A 309 -11.41 -10.67 5.87
N LYS A 310 -11.63 -10.53 7.19
CA LYS A 310 -10.97 -11.36 8.20
C LYS A 310 -11.26 -12.86 8.00
N ARG A 311 -12.47 -13.22 7.58
CA ARG A 311 -12.90 -14.61 7.37
C ARG A 311 -12.36 -15.20 6.06
N HIS A 312 -12.45 -14.45 4.97
CA HIS A 312 -12.21 -14.99 3.62
C HIS A 312 -10.78 -14.81 3.11
N LEU A 313 -10.04 -13.83 3.63
CA LEU A 313 -8.68 -13.57 3.17
C LEU A 313 -7.70 -14.74 3.36
N PRO A 314 -7.70 -15.48 4.50
CA PRO A 314 -6.86 -16.67 4.64
C PRO A 314 -7.16 -17.76 3.60
N ALA A 315 -8.43 -17.89 3.18
CA ALA A 315 -8.81 -18.86 2.14
C ALA A 315 -8.30 -18.43 0.77
N ALA A 316 -8.33 -17.12 0.45
CA ALA A 316 -7.74 -16.56 -0.76
C ALA A 316 -6.22 -16.81 -0.82
N GLN A 317 -5.51 -16.52 0.26
CA GLN A 317 -4.06 -16.77 0.37
C GLN A 317 -3.71 -18.25 0.21
N LYS A 318 -4.52 -19.14 0.81
CA LYS A 318 -4.35 -20.58 0.64
C LYS A 318 -4.58 -21.02 -0.81
N ALA A 319 -5.66 -20.53 -1.45
CA ALA A 319 -5.97 -20.85 -2.84
C ALA A 319 -4.85 -20.37 -3.79
N GLU A 320 -4.25 -19.22 -3.50
CA GLU A 320 -3.11 -18.69 -4.24
C GLU A 320 -1.88 -19.60 -4.12
N GLN A 321 -1.51 -20.00 -2.89
CA GLN A 321 -0.42 -20.95 -2.67
C GLN A 321 -0.65 -22.28 -3.39
N GLU A 322 -1.89 -22.78 -3.41
CA GLU A 322 -2.24 -24.00 -4.12
C GLU A 322 -2.15 -23.84 -5.63
N PHE A 323 -2.51 -22.67 -6.17
CA PHE A 323 -2.36 -22.33 -7.58
C PHE A 323 -0.88 -22.27 -7.98
N ASP A 324 -0.06 -21.55 -7.23
CA ASP A 324 1.39 -21.47 -7.49
C ASP A 324 2.06 -22.84 -7.44
N GLN A 325 1.68 -23.67 -6.46
CA GLN A 325 2.15 -25.05 -6.37
C GLN A 325 1.66 -25.92 -7.54
N ALA A 326 0.45 -25.71 -8.05
CA ALA A 326 -0.05 -26.42 -9.23
C ALA A 326 0.73 -26.00 -10.49
N VAL A 327 0.94 -24.70 -10.69
CA VAL A 327 1.73 -24.15 -11.80
C VAL A 327 3.16 -24.68 -11.75
N LYS A 328 3.81 -24.64 -10.59
CA LYS A 328 5.16 -25.16 -10.40
C LYS A 328 5.25 -26.66 -10.71
N ARG A 329 4.33 -27.47 -10.17
CA ARG A 329 4.29 -28.91 -10.45
C ARG A 329 4.10 -29.22 -11.94
N ALA A 330 3.20 -28.49 -12.61
CA ALA A 330 2.97 -28.65 -14.05
C ALA A 330 4.21 -28.26 -14.87
N SER A 331 4.89 -27.16 -14.49
CA SER A 331 6.15 -26.72 -15.08
C SER A 331 7.26 -27.76 -14.90
N ASP A 332 7.53 -28.18 -13.66
CA ASP A 332 8.60 -29.14 -13.31
C ASP A 332 8.38 -30.49 -14.01
N SER A 333 7.14 -30.99 -14.03
CA SER A 333 6.76 -32.22 -14.74
C SER A 333 6.99 -32.11 -16.24
N THR A 334 6.67 -30.96 -16.84
CA THR A 334 6.87 -30.73 -18.27
C THR A 334 8.37 -30.66 -18.61
N LEU A 335 9.15 -29.91 -17.82
CA LEU A 335 10.61 -29.84 -17.99
C LEU A 335 11.26 -31.21 -17.83
N GLN A 336 10.90 -31.98 -16.79
CA GLN A 336 11.42 -33.34 -16.59
C GLN A 336 11.09 -34.27 -17.78
N ARG A 337 9.91 -34.12 -18.39
CA ARG A 337 9.55 -34.86 -19.61
C ARG A 337 10.40 -34.44 -20.79
N LEU A 338 10.67 -33.15 -20.97
CA LEU A 338 11.56 -32.66 -22.02
C LEU A 338 12.99 -33.19 -21.82
N ASP A 339 13.51 -33.14 -20.59
CA ASP A 339 14.86 -33.61 -20.26
C ASP A 339 15.03 -35.12 -20.45
N SER A 340 13.98 -35.90 -20.15
CA SER A 340 13.98 -37.36 -20.31
C SER A 340 13.67 -37.85 -21.73
N GLY A 341 13.59 -36.97 -22.73
CA GLY A 341 13.30 -37.35 -24.11
C GLY A 341 11.83 -37.72 -24.37
N LYS A 342 10.91 -37.42 -23.43
CA LYS A 342 9.48 -37.77 -23.46
C LYS A 342 8.56 -36.61 -23.88
N GLY A 343 9.14 -35.52 -24.39
CA GLY A 343 8.42 -34.44 -25.04
C GLY A 343 7.86 -34.84 -26.43
N PRO A 344 6.96 -34.04 -27.02
CA PRO A 344 6.45 -34.31 -28.37
C PRO A 344 7.58 -34.30 -29.41
N PRO A 345 7.58 -35.19 -30.42
CA PRO A 345 8.59 -35.20 -31.48
C PRO A 345 8.71 -33.86 -32.22
N ALA A 346 7.59 -33.16 -32.41
CA ALA A 346 7.55 -31.84 -33.04
C ALA A 346 8.35 -30.78 -32.26
N PHE A 347 8.31 -30.84 -30.91
CA PHE A 347 9.09 -29.94 -30.06
C PHE A 347 10.60 -30.15 -30.27
N TYR A 348 11.11 -31.38 -30.20
CA TYR A 348 12.53 -31.64 -30.39
C TYR A 348 13.01 -31.32 -31.81
N LYS A 349 12.14 -31.49 -32.82
CA LYS A 349 12.43 -31.09 -34.20
C LYS A 349 12.62 -29.57 -34.29
N ALA A 350 11.72 -28.78 -33.71
CA ALA A 350 11.82 -27.33 -33.66
C ALA A 350 13.05 -26.88 -32.84
N TYR A 351 13.25 -27.48 -31.65
CA TYR A 351 14.35 -27.18 -30.75
C TYR A 351 15.74 -27.45 -31.39
N LYS A 352 15.87 -28.50 -32.20
CA LYS A 352 17.10 -28.79 -32.96
C LYS A 352 17.29 -27.88 -34.17
N ALA A 353 16.21 -27.38 -34.75
CA ALA A 353 16.24 -26.49 -35.92
C ALA A 353 16.50 -25.02 -35.54
N ALA A 354 16.19 -24.64 -34.29
CA ALA A 354 16.47 -23.31 -33.73
C ALA A 354 17.97 -22.98 -33.82
N GLN A 355 18.26 -21.78 -34.33
CA GLN A 355 19.64 -21.35 -34.67
C GLN A 355 20.33 -20.65 -33.49
N SER A 356 19.58 -20.25 -32.47
CA SER A 356 20.10 -19.50 -31.33
C SER A 356 19.58 -20.03 -29.99
N GLU A 357 20.33 -19.75 -28.92
CA GLU A 357 19.94 -20.15 -27.57
C GLU A 357 18.71 -19.40 -27.04
N PRO A 358 18.51 -18.10 -27.32
CA PRO A 358 17.26 -17.40 -26.98
C PRO A 358 16.04 -18.03 -27.65
N GLU A 359 16.14 -18.44 -28.92
CA GLU A 359 15.05 -19.10 -29.64
C GLU A 359 14.69 -20.45 -29.00
N LYS A 360 15.69 -21.24 -28.59
CA LYS A 360 15.46 -22.48 -27.84
C LYS A 360 14.80 -22.23 -26.49
N GLN A 361 15.25 -21.23 -25.73
CA GLN A 361 14.64 -20.87 -24.46
C GLN A 361 13.18 -20.44 -24.62
N GLN A 362 12.88 -19.69 -25.68
CA GLN A 362 11.51 -19.29 -26.02
C GLN A 362 10.63 -20.51 -26.32
N LEU A 363 11.12 -21.45 -27.14
CA LEU A 363 10.40 -22.71 -27.41
C LEU A 363 10.11 -23.51 -26.14
N VAL A 364 11.07 -23.59 -25.19
CA VAL A 364 10.83 -24.24 -23.89
C VAL A 364 9.74 -23.51 -23.11
N ARG A 365 9.83 -22.18 -23.00
CA ARG A 365 8.84 -21.37 -22.27
C ARG A 365 7.45 -21.53 -22.86
N ASP A 366 7.31 -21.45 -24.18
CA ASP A 366 6.03 -21.59 -24.86
C ASP A 366 5.42 -22.98 -24.63
N HIS A 367 6.25 -24.03 -24.71
CA HIS A 367 5.80 -25.40 -24.45
C HIS A 367 5.35 -25.61 -23.00
N VAL A 368 6.11 -25.08 -22.04
CA VAL A 368 5.77 -25.13 -20.62
C VAL A 368 4.49 -24.34 -20.33
N ASN A 369 4.35 -23.14 -20.88
CA ASN A 369 3.15 -22.31 -20.73
C ASN A 369 1.90 -22.98 -21.32
N GLU A 370 2.02 -23.61 -22.49
CA GLU A 370 0.93 -24.38 -23.09
C GLU A 370 0.54 -25.58 -22.21
N ALA A 371 1.52 -26.30 -21.65
CA ALA A 371 1.28 -27.41 -20.75
C ALA A 371 0.58 -26.95 -19.45
N ILE A 372 1.04 -25.85 -18.84
CA ILE A 372 0.41 -25.24 -17.65
C ILE A 372 -1.04 -24.87 -17.95
N ARG A 373 -1.33 -24.22 -19.08
CA ARG A 373 -2.71 -23.85 -19.48
C ARG A 373 -3.65 -25.04 -19.64
N LYS A 374 -3.12 -26.20 -20.05
CA LYS A 374 -3.91 -27.43 -20.28
C LYS A 374 -3.96 -28.34 -19.05
N ASP A 375 -3.18 -28.06 -18.01
CA ASP A 375 -3.13 -28.90 -16.82
C ASP A 375 -4.45 -28.80 -16.02
N PRO A 376 -5.19 -29.90 -15.81
CA PRO A 376 -6.46 -29.87 -15.08
C PRO A 376 -6.32 -29.41 -13.63
N GLY A 377 -5.17 -29.69 -12.99
CA GLY A 377 -4.88 -29.27 -11.62
C GLY A 377 -4.65 -27.77 -11.53
N VAL A 378 -3.97 -27.17 -12.50
CA VAL A 378 -3.82 -25.71 -12.62
C VAL A 378 -5.17 -25.06 -12.86
N LYS A 379 -5.99 -25.60 -13.78
CA LYS A 379 -7.34 -25.05 -14.06
C LYS A 379 -8.22 -25.06 -12.80
N ALA A 380 -8.30 -26.20 -12.11
CA ALA A 380 -9.10 -26.33 -10.89
C ALA A 380 -8.58 -25.46 -9.72
N ALA A 381 -7.25 -25.28 -9.61
CA ALA A 381 -6.69 -24.34 -8.64
C ALA A 381 -6.98 -22.88 -9.03
N GLY A 382 -6.97 -22.55 -10.33
CA GLY A 382 -7.29 -21.23 -10.84
C GLY A 382 -8.75 -20.84 -10.62
N GLU A 383 -9.68 -21.78 -10.80
CA GLU A 383 -11.11 -21.57 -10.49
C GLU A 383 -11.32 -21.27 -9.00
N ARG A 384 -10.70 -22.07 -8.11
CA ARG A 384 -10.76 -21.84 -6.65
C ARG A 384 -10.11 -20.52 -6.24
N LEU A 385 -9.00 -20.15 -6.87
CA LEU A 385 -8.35 -18.85 -6.64
C LEU A 385 -9.26 -17.70 -7.09
N SER A 386 -9.89 -17.80 -8.27
CA SER A 386 -10.81 -16.79 -8.78
C SER A 386 -12.00 -16.58 -7.85
N GLU A 387 -12.56 -17.65 -7.29
CA GLU A 387 -13.66 -17.57 -6.33
C GLU A 387 -13.21 -16.93 -5.01
N ALA A 388 -12.08 -17.38 -4.45
CA ALA A 388 -11.57 -16.87 -3.19
C ALA A 388 -11.08 -15.41 -3.29
N ASN A 389 -10.62 -14.96 -4.48
CA ASN A 389 -10.16 -13.60 -4.72
C ASN A 389 -11.26 -12.54 -4.73
N ARG A 390 -12.54 -12.89 -4.62
CA ARG A 390 -13.65 -11.93 -4.44
C ARG A 390 -13.44 -11.01 -3.21
N VAL A 391 -12.67 -11.46 -2.22
CA VAL A 391 -12.29 -10.67 -1.04
C VAL A 391 -11.25 -9.59 -1.32
N VAL A 392 -10.44 -9.72 -2.37
CA VAL A 392 -9.29 -8.84 -2.59
C VAL A 392 -9.69 -7.39 -2.89
N PRO A 393 -10.63 -7.09 -3.81
CA PRO A 393 -11.11 -5.72 -4.01
C PRO A 393 -11.69 -5.11 -2.73
N VAL A 394 -12.41 -5.91 -1.94
CA VAL A 394 -13.03 -5.48 -0.67
C VAL A 394 -11.96 -5.17 0.37
N ALA A 395 -10.91 -5.99 0.45
CA ALA A 395 -9.78 -5.75 1.34
C ALA A 395 -8.99 -4.49 0.95
N LEU A 396 -8.84 -4.23 -0.35
CA LEU A 396 -8.23 -3.00 -0.87
C LEU A 396 -9.03 -1.77 -0.45
N GLU A 397 -10.34 -1.76 -0.74
CA GLU A 397 -11.24 -0.66 -0.39
C GLU A 397 -11.36 -0.46 1.12
N LEU A 398 -11.45 -1.55 1.90
CA LEU A 398 -11.40 -1.49 3.36
C LEU A 398 -10.09 -0.86 3.85
N GLY A 399 -8.97 -1.19 3.21
CA GLY A 399 -7.67 -0.57 3.48
C GLY A 399 -7.69 0.93 3.23
N ILE A 400 -8.26 1.38 2.11
CA ILE A 400 -8.40 2.79 1.74
C ILE A 400 -9.30 3.55 2.74
N LEU A 401 -10.44 3.00 3.12
CA LEU A 401 -11.34 3.64 4.09
C LEU A 401 -10.75 3.69 5.50
N ARG A 402 -10.07 2.61 5.92
CA ARG A 402 -9.34 2.60 7.20
C ARG A 402 -8.19 3.60 7.18
N LEU A 403 -7.56 3.78 6.03
CA LEU A 403 -6.52 4.77 5.82
C LEU A 403 -7.06 6.18 6.01
N GLU A 404 -8.22 6.51 5.42
CA GLU A 404 -8.93 7.76 5.69
C GLU A 404 -9.30 7.90 7.18
N ARG A 405 -9.78 6.84 7.83
CA ARG A 405 -10.09 6.87 9.27
C ARG A 405 -8.85 7.11 10.13
N ALA A 406 -7.72 6.49 9.79
CA ALA A 406 -6.46 6.65 10.50
C ALA A 406 -5.93 8.09 10.46
N GLN A 407 -6.33 8.90 9.47
CA GLN A 407 -6.08 10.34 9.44
C GLN A 407 -6.79 11.13 10.57
N GLY A 408 -7.83 10.56 11.18
CA GLY A 408 -8.48 11.13 12.36
C GLY A 408 -7.84 10.74 13.68
N LEU A 409 -6.93 9.77 13.70
CA LEU A 409 -6.33 9.23 14.92
C LEU A 409 -5.03 9.98 15.27
N GLY A 410 -4.64 9.96 16.55
CA GLY A 410 -3.38 10.52 17.04
C GLY A 410 -2.48 9.48 17.71
N GLY A 411 -1.21 9.82 17.91
CA GLY A 411 -0.26 9.06 18.73
C GLY A 411 -0.12 7.57 18.38
N GLU A 412 -0.05 6.72 19.41
CA GLU A 412 0.13 5.27 19.26
C GLU A 412 -1.05 4.59 18.55
N GLU A 413 -2.27 5.08 18.73
CA GLU A 413 -3.47 4.51 18.10
C GLU A 413 -3.40 4.65 16.58
N ARG A 414 -2.98 5.83 16.09
CA ARG A 414 -2.71 6.03 14.66
C ARG A 414 -1.63 5.10 14.14
N GLN A 415 -0.52 4.98 14.87
CA GLN A 415 0.59 4.13 14.45
C GLN A 415 0.16 2.66 14.35
N ARG A 416 -0.63 2.18 15.31
CA ARG A 416 -1.21 0.83 15.28
C ARG A 416 -2.13 0.66 14.09
N ALA A 417 -3.05 1.60 13.86
CA ALA A 417 -3.98 1.56 12.74
C ALA A 417 -3.25 1.53 11.38
N LEU A 418 -2.26 2.41 11.18
CA LEU A 418 -1.46 2.43 9.94
C LEU A 418 -0.66 1.14 9.74
N THR A 419 -0.15 0.55 10.82
CA THR A 419 0.55 -0.75 10.76
C THR A 419 -0.41 -1.86 10.37
N GLU A 420 -1.61 -1.90 10.95
CA GLU A 420 -2.65 -2.87 10.57
C GLU A 420 -3.09 -2.71 9.11
N ILE A 421 -3.18 -1.47 8.62
CA ILE A 421 -3.50 -1.16 7.23
C ILE A 421 -2.37 -1.61 6.29
N GLU A 422 -1.10 -1.34 6.66
CA GLU A 422 0.06 -1.82 5.91
C GLU A 422 0.05 -3.34 5.80
N GLN A 423 -0.21 -4.05 6.91
CA GLN A 423 -0.32 -5.51 6.91
C GLN A 423 -1.50 -6.00 6.05
N LEU A 424 -2.64 -5.30 6.06
CA LEU A 424 -3.77 -5.62 5.19
C LEU A 424 -3.39 -5.49 3.71
N PHE A 425 -2.74 -4.40 3.29
CA PHE A 425 -2.25 -4.27 1.91
C PHE A 425 -1.24 -5.37 1.58
N LEU A 426 -0.23 -5.61 2.43
CA LEU A 426 0.75 -6.66 2.18
C LEU A 426 0.12 -8.05 2.05
N SER A 427 -0.95 -8.31 2.80
CA SER A 427 -1.67 -9.59 2.77
C SER A 427 -2.41 -9.88 1.47
N ILE A 428 -2.66 -8.85 0.64
CA ILE A 428 -3.26 -8.96 -0.71
C ILE A 428 -2.26 -8.63 -1.82
N GLN A 429 -0.97 -8.43 -1.51
CA GLN A 429 0.03 -7.96 -2.47
C GLN A 429 0.22 -8.90 -3.66
N ALA A 430 0.10 -10.20 -3.49
CA ALA A 430 0.36 -11.13 -4.58
C ALA A 430 -0.72 -11.05 -5.68
N THR A 431 -2.00 -10.87 -5.31
CA THR A 431 -3.10 -10.61 -6.24
C THR A 431 -3.21 -9.14 -6.67
N ALA A 432 -3.23 -8.20 -5.72
CA ALA A 432 -3.49 -6.78 -5.98
C ALA A 432 -2.23 -5.95 -6.27
N GLY A 433 -1.04 -6.47 -5.97
CA GLY A 433 0.22 -5.71 -6.00
C GLY A 433 0.67 -5.23 -7.38
N ARG A 434 0.05 -5.75 -8.44
CA ARG A 434 0.25 -5.27 -9.81
C ARG A 434 -0.69 -4.13 -10.20
N THR A 435 -1.72 -3.85 -9.41
CA THR A 435 -2.66 -2.77 -9.70
C THR A 435 -2.08 -1.42 -9.28
N THR A 436 -2.34 -0.39 -10.08
CA THR A 436 -1.93 0.98 -9.79
C THR A 436 -2.52 1.45 -8.46
N ALA A 437 -3.83 1.27 -8.25
CA ALA A 437 -4.52 1.69 -7.03
C ALA A 437 -3.91 1.10 -5.75
N PHE A 438 -3.49 -0.18 -5.77
CA PHE A 438 -2.79 -0.79 -4.65
C PHE A 438 -1.48 -0.07 -4.32
N LYS A 439 -0.62 0.13 -5.34
CA LYS A 439 0.71 0.73 -5.16
C LYS A 439 0.61 2.17 -4.68
N LEU A 440 -0.32 2.95 -5.26
CA LEU A 440 -0.57 4.33 -4.88
C LEU A 440 -1.03 4.46 -3.42
N ASN A 441 -1.94 3.61 -2.96
CA ASN A 441 -2.43 3.67 -1.58
C ASN A 441 -1.44 3.10 -0.56
N LEU A 442 -0.72 2.03 -0.91
CA LEU A 442 0.38 1.54 -0.08
C LEU A 442 1.48 2.60 0.06
N ALA A 443 1.78 3.35 -0.99
CA ALA A 443 2.73 4.46 -0.91
C ALA A 443 2.32 5.50 0.13
N LYS A 444 1.05 5.95 0.13
CA LYS A 444 0.52 6.88 1.16
C LYS A 444 0.73 6.35 2.58
N VAL A 445 0.40 5.07 2.81
CA VAL A 445 0.61 4.39 4.11
C VAL A 445 2.07 4.43 4.52
N ARG A 446 2.99 4.12 3.59
CA ARG A 446 4.44 4.12 3.86
C ARG A 446 4.95 5.51 4.23
N TYR A 447 4.53 6.57 3.54
CA TYR A 447 4.85 7.94 3.93
C TYR A 447 4.36 8.26 5.35
N TRP A 448 3.11 7.91 5.68
CA TRP A 448 2.55 8.18 7.01
C TRP A 448 3.11 7.31 8.14
N LEU A 449 3.73 6.17 7.81
CA LEU A 449 4.50 5.34 8.74
C LEU A 449 5.96 5.80 8.91
N GLY A 450 6.38 6.91 8.29
CA GLY A 450 7.76 7.38 8.34
C GLY A 450 8.71 6.57 7.45
N LYS A 451 8.20 5.91 6.40
CA LYS A 451 8.96 5.14 5.40
C LYS A 451 8.89 5.81 4.01
N PRO A 452 9.27 7.10 3.86
CA PRO A 452 9.07 7.85 2.62
C PRO A 452 9.85 7.26 1.43
N ALA A 453 11.04 6.70 1.65
CA ALA A 453 11.81 6.06 0.58
C ALA A 453 11.08 4.84 -0.03
N GLU A 454 10.45 4.01 0.80
CA GLU A 454 9.64 2.88 0.34
C GLU A 454 8.38 3.35 -0.37
N GLY A 455 7.73 4.39 0.15
CA GLY A 455 6.57 5.01 -0.50
C GLY A 455 6.93 5.58 -1.87
N ARG A 456 8.05 6.29 -1.97
CA ARG A 456 8.55 6.89 -3.21
C ARG A 456 8.87 5.83 -4.26
N ALA A 457 9.54 4.74 -3.89
CA ALA A 457 9.85 3.65 -4.81
C ALA A 457 8.58 3.01 -5.42
N LEU A 458 7.48 2.93 -4.66
CA LEU A 458 6.20 2.46 -5.20
C LEU A 458 5.61 3.43 -6.23
N LEU A 459 5.67 4.74 -5.97
CA LEU A 459 5.18 5.77 -6.89
C LEU A 459 6.02 5.82 -8.17
N ASP A 460 7.34 5.79 -8.05
CA ASP A 460 8.24 5.77 -9.21
C ASP A 460 8.00 4.51 -10.07
N GLY A 461 7.82 3.35 -9.44
CA GLY A 461 7.49 2.11 -10.16
C GLY A 461 6.13 2.17 -10.89
N VAL A 462 5.12 2.86 -10.33
CA VAL A 462 3.85 3.12 -11.03
C VAL A 462 4.06 3.99 -12.26
N LEU A 463 4.87 5.04 -12.13
CA LEU A 463 5.18 5.94 -13.26
C LEU A 463 5.97 5.21 -14.34
N GLU A 464 6.95 4.37 -13.98
CA GLU A 464 7.72 3.58 -14.95
C GLU A 464 6.85 2.58 -15.72
N GLU A 465 6.02 1.80 -15.01
CA GLU A 465 5.12 0.83 -15.64
C GLU A 465 4.06 1.50 -16.52
N GLY A 466 3.53 2.64 -16.06
CA GLY A 466 2.59 3.47 -16.79
C GLY A 466 3.22 4.36 -17.87
N GLN A 467 4.52 4.19 -18.14
CA GLN A 467 5.29 4.97 -19.12
C GLN A 467 5.13 6.49 -18.95
N ARG A 468 4.96 6.93 -17.70
CA ARG A 468 4.77 8.32 -17.30
C ARG A 468 3.59 8.98 -18.04
N ALA A 469 2.49 8.25 -18.24
CA ALA A 469 1.27 8.80 -18.82
C ALA A 469 0.80 10.07 -18.06
N PRO A 470 0.32 11.13 -18.75
CA PRO A 470 -0.03 12.40 -18.11
C PRO A 470 -1.01 12.29 -16.93
N GLN A 471 -2.02 11.42 -17.06
CA GLN A 471 -2.98 11.15 -15.99
C GLN A 471 -2.29 10.63 -14.72
N LEU A 472 -1.35 9.70 -14.87
CA LEU A 472 -0.59 9.13 -13.75
C LEU A 472 0.39 10.12 -13.15
N LEU A 473 1.05 10.96 -13.97
CA LEU A 473 1.90 12.04 -13.49
C LEU A 473 1.12 12.97 -12.56
N LEU A 474 -0.07 13.39 -12.99
CA LEU A 474 -0.93 14.27 -12.21
C LEU A 474 -1.47 13.59 -10.95
N GLU A 475 -1.92 12.34 -11.03
CA GLU A 475 -2.38 11.57 -9.87
C GLU A 475 -1.29 11.39 -8.81
N VAL A 476 -0.07 11.01 -9.23
CA VAL A 476 1.08 10.88 -8.32
C VAL A 476 1.48 12.24 -7.75
N ALA A 477 1.42 13.31 -8.54
CA ALA A 477 1.67 14.67 -8.05
C ALA A 477 0.71 15.06 -6.92
N HIS A 478 -0.59 14.75 -7.05
CA HIS A 478 -1.57 14.98 -5.99
C HIS A 478 -1.26 14.16 -4.72
N ILE A 479 -0.81 12.91 -4.86
CA ILE A 479 -0.41 12.08 -3.72
C ILE A 479 0.81 12.65 -3.01
N LEU A 480 1.84 13.05 -3.77
CA LEU A 480 3.06 13.65 -3.22
C LEU A 480 2.74 14.95 -2.48
N ARG A 481 1.87 15.79 -3.06
CA ARG A 481 1.36 16.99 -2.39
C ARG A 481 0.66 16.64 -1.07
N LEU A 482 -0.22 15.63 -1.07
CA LEU A 482 -0.97 15.21 0.13
C LEU A 482 -0.04 14.76 1.27
N VAL A 483 1.06 14.08 0.96
CA VAL A 483 2.04 13.63 1.97
C VAL A 483 3.10 14.68 2.33
N GLY A 484 3.04 15.86 1.70
CA GLY A 484 3.95 16.99 1.95
C GLY A 484 5.26 16.98 1.17
N ASP A 485 5.40 16.16 0.12
CA ASP A 485 6.54 16.15 -0.82
C ASP A 485 6.24 17.10 -2.00
N LEU A 486 6.20 18.39 -1.70
CA LEU A 486 5.71 19.46 -2.58
C LEU A 486 6.63 19.68 -3.80
N SER A 487 7.95 19.58 -3.61
CA SER A 487 8.95 19.74 -4.66
C SER A 487 8.81 18.66 -5.73
N ALA A 488 8.66 17.39 -5.32
CA ALA A 488 8.46 16.28 -6.25
C ALA A 488 7.07 16.36 -6.90
N ALA A 489 6.04 16.74 -6.15
CA ALA A 489 4.71 16.99 -6.72
C ALA A 489 4.76 18.04 -7.84
N ARG A 490 5.50 19.14 -7.62
CA ARG A 490 5.63 20.22 -8.61
C ARG A 490 6.32 19.73 -9.88
N GLN A 491 7.40 18.97 -9.77
CA GLN A 491 8.12 18.43 -10.92
C GLN A 491 7.21 17.56 -11.81
N LEU A 492 6.44 16.66 -11.20
CA LEU A 492 5.52 15.79 -11.95
C LEU A 492 4.35 16.57 -12.58
N ALA A 493 3.86 17.61 -11.91
CA ALA A 493 2.82 18.49 -12.46
C ALA A 493 3.34 19.26 -13.69
N GLU A 494 4.56 19.82 -13.63
CA GLU A 494 5.19 20.49 -14.76
C GLU A 494 5.43 19.53 -15.94
N GLU A 495 5.88 18.30 -15.65
CA GLU A 495 6.04 17.29 -16.68
C GLU A 495 4.72 16.91 -17.35
N CYS A 496 3.66 16.73 -16.56
CA CYS A 496 2.32 16.50 -17.09
C CYS A 496 1.87 17.65 -18.00
N TYR A 497 2.13 18.90 -17.60
CA TYR A 497 1.79 20.08 -18.39
C TYR A 497 2.55 20.10 -19.73
N GLU A 498 3.86 19.87 -19.73
CA GLU A 498 4.65 19.85 -20.97
C GLU A 498 4.25 18.69 -21.88
N ALA A 499 3.96 17.51 -21.32
CA ALA A 499 3.48 16.35 -22.09
C ALA A 499 2.11 16.57 -22.75
N THR A 500 1.29 17.49 -22.22
CA THR A 500 -0.07 17.79 -22.70
C THR A 500 -0.19 19.18 -23.33
N LYS A 501 0.93 19.85 -23.59
CA LYS A 501 0.97 21.26 -23.99
C LYS A 501 0.16 21.56 -25.24
N GLU A 502 0.21 20.67 -26.22
CA GLU A 502 -0.51 20.78 -27.50
C GLU A 502 -1.83 19.98 -27.52
N ALA A 503 -2.25 19.43 -26.38
CA ALA A 503 -3.43 18.58 -26.31
C ALA A 503 -4.75 19.37 -26.44
N GLU A 504 -5.74 18.71 -27.05
CA GLU A 504 -7.13 19.16 -27.20
C GLU A 504 -8.09 18.16 -26.54
N GLY A 505 -9.33 18.58 -26.26
CA GLY A 505 -10.36 17.68 -25.73
C GLY A 505 -10.10 17.24 -24.29
N GLU A 506 -10.16 15.93 -24.01
CA GLU A 506 -10.01 15.40 -22.65
C GLU A 506 -8.59 15.58 -22.10
N GLU A 507 -7.55 15.44 -22.93
CA GLU A 507 -6.16 15.65 -22.49
C GLU A 507 -5.85 17.14 -22.21
N GLN A 508 -6.60 18.06 -22.82
CA GLN A 508 -6.54 19.49 -22.49
C GLN A 508 -6.92 19.76 -21.03
N GLN A 509 -7.84 18.96 -20.47
CA GLN A 509 -8.23 19.09 -19.07
C GLN A 509 -7.08 18.68 -18.13
N LEU A 510 -6.24 17.72 -18.53
CA LEU A 510 -5.03 17.36 -17.78
C LEU A 510 -4.01 18.49 -17.81
N ARG A 511 -3.83 19.15 -18.96
CA ARG A 511 -2.99 20.34 -19.07
C ARG A 511 -3.44 21.43 -18.09
N TYR A 512 -4.74 21.72 -18.04
CA TYR A 512 -5.28 22.71 -17.10
C TYR A 512 -5.19 22.25 -15.64
N GLY A 513 -5.45 20.98 -15.34
CA GLY A 513 -5.26 20.41 -14.01
C GLY A 513 -3.82 20.52 -13.53
N ALA A 514 -2.85 20.23 -14.41
CA ALA A 514 -1.43 20.38 -14.14
C ALA A 514 -1.03 21.84 -13.90
N ALA A 515 -1.47 22.78 -14.75
CA ALA A 515 -1.24 24.21 -14.54
C ALA A 515 -1.83 24.71 -13.22
N SER A 516 -3.03 24.23 -12.87
CA SER A 516 -3.70 24.57 -11.62
C SER A 516 -2.90 24.07 -10.44
N LEU A 517 -2.47 22.81 -10.45
CA LEU A 517 -1.62 22.23 -9.41
C LEU A 517 -0.28 22.97 -9.29
N CYS A 518 0.37 23.29 -10.41
CA CYS A 518 1.56 24.13 -10.43
C CYS A 518 1.32 25.46 -9.74
N SER A 519 0.24 26.18 -10.06
CA SER A 519 -0.05 27.48 -9.45
C SER A 519 -0.21 27.43 -7.92
N ILE A 520 -0.70 26.31 -7.39
CA ILE A 520 -0.84 26.12 -5.95
C ILE A 520 0.51 25.76 -5.30
N LEU A 521 1.38 25.05 -6.03
CA LEU A 521 2.73 24.67 -5.60
C LEU A 521 3.80 25.75 -5.87
N SER A 522 3.41 26.90 -6.42
CA SER A 522 4.31 28.01 -6.71
C SER A 522 4.96 28.58 -5.47
N SER A 523 6.26 28.84 -5.57
CA SER A 523 7.09 29.38 -4.50
C SER A 523 7.02 30.89 -4.35
N ASN A 524 6.59 31.58 -5.40
CA ASN A 524 6.46 33.02 -5.48
C ASN A 524 5.26 33.41 -6.33
N LEU A 525 4.88 34.69 -6.24
CA LEU A 525 3.66 35.19 -6.85
C LEU A 525 3.73 35.30 -8.38
N ASP A 526 4.89 35.59 -8.94
CA ASP A 526 5.04 35.73 -10.40
C ASP A 526 4.95 34.38 -11.11
N ASP A 527 5.57 33.34 -10.55
CA ASP A 527 5.39 31.96 -11.01
C ASP A 527 3.92 31.53 -10.87
N LYS A 528 3.28 31.83 -9.72
CA LYS A 528 1.85 31.54 -9.51
C LYS A 528 0.97 32.17 -10.58
N LEU A 529 1.16 33.45 -10.87
CA LEU A 529 0.42 34.15 -11.91
C LEU A 529 0.66 33.54 -13.29
N THR A 530 1.91 33.21 -13.61
CA THR A 530 2.27 32.55 -14.87
C THR A 530 1.48 31.26 -15.08
N TRP A 531 1.32 30.44 -14.03
CA TRP A 531 0.54 29.20 -14.12
C TRP A 531 -0.97 29.43 -14.10
N LEU A 532 -1.47 30.41 -13.35
CA LEU A 532 -2.89 30.78 -13.37
C LEU A 532 -3.33 31.29 -14.75
N GLU A 533 -2.46 31.99 -15.48
CA GLU A 533 -2.71 32.42 -16.85
C GLU A 533 -2.72 31.26 -17.87
N ARG A 534 -2.15 30.11 -17.50
CA ARG A 534 -2.13 28.87 -18.30
C ARG A 534 -3.31 27.93 -18.01
N ASN A 535 -4.12 28.24 -17.00
CA ASN A 535 -5.35 27.50 -16.69
C ASN A 535 -6.43 27.69 -17.74
N ASP A 536 -7.54 26.98 -17.60
CA ASP A 536 -8.71 27.17 -18.45
C ASP A 536 -9.27 28.60 -18.28
N PRO A 537 -9.24 29.43 -19.33
CA PRO A 537 -9.77 30.80 -19.25
C PRO A 537 -11.29 30.84 -19.10
N GLN A 538 -12.01 29.73 -19.36
CA GLN A 538 -13.46 29.63 -19.22
C GLN A 538 -13.88 29.13 -17.83
N ASP A 539 -12.96 28.56 -17.05
CA ASP A 539 -13.26 28.11 -15.69
C ASP A 539 -13.34 29.32 -14.74
N THR A 540 -14.53 29.56 -14.18
CA THR A 540 -14.77 30.62 -13.19
C THR A 540 -13.87 30.47 -11.96
N ALA A 541 -13.51 29.25 -11.54
CA ALA A 541 -12.59 29.05 -10.42
C ALA A 541 -11.17 29.51 -10.76
N ALA A 542 -10.67 29.19 -11.95
CA ALA A 542 -9.41 29.71 -12.46
C ALA A 542 -9.41 31.24 -12.59
N GLN A 543 -10.50 31.83 -13.09
CA GLN A 543 -10.66 33.30 -13.17
C GLN A 543 -10.63 33.96 -11.78
N ALA A 544 -11.29 33.35 -10.80
CA ALA A 544 -11.28 33.80 -9.40
C ALA A 544 -9.87 33.76 -8.81
N ALA A 545 -9.15 32.66 -9.01
CA ALA A 545 -7.77 32.49 -8.54
C ALA A 545 -6.81 33.48 -9.21
N LEU A 546 -6.95 33.72 -10.52
CA LEU A 546 -6.17 34.72 -11.25
C LEU A 546 -6.45 36.14 -10.76
N ALA A 547 -7.71 36.50 -10.53
CA ALA A 547 -8.08 37.79 -9.94
C ALA A 547 -7.49 37.95 -8.53
N MET A 548 -7.49 36.89 -7.72
CA MET A 548 -6.86 36.90 -6.40
C MET A 548 -5.35 37.13 -6.50
N GLY A 549 -4.66 36.41 -7.39
CA GLY A 549 -3.22 36.59 -7.64
C GLY A 549 -2.88 38.01 -8.09
N LYS A 550 -3.66 38.58 -9.01
CA LYS A 550 -3.49 39.98 -9.47
C LYS A 550 -3.71 40.98 -8.33
N GLY A 551 -4.66 40.68 -7.45
CA GLY A 551 -4.89 41.44 -6.23
C GLY A 551 -3.68 41.42 -5.28
N GLN A 552 -3.11 40.24 -5.05
CA GLN A 552 -1.88 40.07 -4.27
C GLN A 552 -0.71 40.82 -4.91
N GLN A 553 -0.59 40.79 -6.25
CA GLN A 553 0.52 41.44 -6.95
C GLN A 553 0.40 42.97 -6.87
N ALA A 554 -0.80 43.50 -7.08
CA ALA A 554 -1.07 44.92 -6.87
C ALA A 554 -0.81 45.34 -5.42
N ALA A 555 -1.10 44.48 -4.43
CA ALA A 555 -0.79 44.75 -3.02
C ALA A 555 0.72 44.80 -2.77
N HIS A 556 1.49 43.86 -3.33
CA HIS A 556 2.97 43.86 -3.30
C HIS A 556 3.56 45.12 -3.93
N GLN A 557 3.01 45.57 -5.06
CA GLN A 557 3.39 46.80 -5.74
C GLN A 557 2.85 48.08 -5.07
N SER A 558 2.29 47.97 -3.85
CA SER A 558 1.70 49.09 -3.11
C SER A 558 0.55 49.82 -3.84
N LYS A 559 -0.09 49.20 -4.84
CA LYS A 559 -1.25 49.69 -5.59
C LYS A 559 -2.56 49.27 -4.94
N ARG A 560 -2.87 49.86 -3.78
CA ARG A 560 -3.93 49.38 -2.86
C ARG A 560 -5.35 49.38 -3.44
N GLU A 561 -5.74 50.45 -4.12
CA GLU A 561 -7.07 50.54 -4.75
C GLU A 561 -7.24 49.49 -5.85
N GLU A 562 -6.17 49.26 -6.61
CA GLU A 562 -6.14 48.22 -7.62
C GLU A 562 -6.22 46.82 -7.00
N ALA A 563 -5.46 46.57 -5.93
CA ALA A 563 -5.51 45.33 -5.16
C ALA A 563 -6.92 45.04 -4.64
N ALA A 564 -7.57 46.02 -4.00
CA ALA A 564 -8.93 45.89 -3.49
C ALA A 564 -9.95 45.61 -4.61
N ARG A 565 -9.81 46.24 -5.79
CA ARG A 565 -10.67 45.95 -6.95
C ARG A 565 -10.52 44.50 -7.43
N TRP A 566 -9.30 44.02 -7.58
CA TRP A 566 -9.03 42.64 -8.02
C TRP A 566 -9.49 41.60 -7.00
N LEU A 567 -9.26 41.83 -5.71
CA LEU A 567 -9.71 40.92 -4.65
C LEU A 567 -11.24 40.89 -4.51
N LYS A 568 -11.92 42.05 -4.65
CA LYS A 568 -13.39 42.09 -4.73
C LYS A 568 -13.91 41.31 -5.93
N LYS A 569 -13.23 41.40 -7.08
CA LYS A 569 -13.55 40.59 -8.27
C LYS A 569 -13.37 39.09 -8.00
N ALA A 570 -12.30 38.70 -7.30
CA ALA A 570 -12.10 37.31 -6.91
C ALA A 570 -13.23 36.79 -6.00
N VAL A 571 -13.61 37.58 -4.98
CA VAL A 571 -14.74 37.23 -4.09
C VAL A 571 -16.06 37.11 -4.86
N ALA A 572 -16.30 37.98 -5.84
CA ALA A 572 -17.48 37.91 -6.70
C ALA A 572 -17.51 36.62 -7.53
N HIS A 573 -16.40 36.26 -8.20
CA HIS A 573 -16.33 35.00 -8.96
C HIS A 573 -16.52 33.77 -8.07
N TYR A 574 -15.94 33.72 -6.87
CA TYR A 574 -16.18 32.62 -5.94
C TYR A 574 -17.64 32.54 -5.46
N ALA A 575 -18.38 33.66 -5.44
CA ALA A 575 -19.78 33.66 -5.07
C ALA A 575 -20.71 33.10 -6.17
N GLU A 576 -20.24 33.01 -7.41
CA GLU A 576 -20.97 32.42 -8.55
C GLU A 576 -20.85 30.89 -8.61
N LEU A 577 -19.86 30.32 -7.92
CA LEU A 577 -19.59 28.88 -7.92
C LEU A 577 -20.48 28.14 -6.90
N PRO A 578 -20.83 26.86 -7.16
CA PRO A 578 -21.46 26.00 -6.17
C PRO A 578 -20.62 25.93 -4.89
N GLU A 579 -21.26 26.12 -3.74
CA GLU A 579 -20.55 26.16 -2.47
C GLU A 579 -19.94 24.78 -2.14
N SER A 580 -18.62 24.76 -2.05
CA SER A 580 -17.81 23.59 -1.70
C SER A 580 -16.71 24.00 -0.71
N ALA A 581 -16.06 23.03 -0.07
CA ALA A 581 -14.95 23.30 0.84
C ALA A 581 -13.82 24.11 0.15
N ALA A 582 -13.50 23.77 -1.10
CA ALA A 582 -12.51 24.49 -1.91
C ALA A 582 -12.92 25.94 -2.21
N VAL A 583 -14.19 26.16 -2.60
CA VAL A 583 -14.71 27.51 -2.88
C VAL A 583 -14.73 28.37 -1.62
N LEU A 584 -15.18 27.81 -0.48
CA LEU A 584 -15.16 28.50 0.80
C LEU A 584 -13.74 28.90 1.20
N ASN A 585 -12.79 27.95 1.11
CA ASN A 585 -11.39 28.18 1.43
C ASN A 585 -10.77 29.30 0.58
N ASN A 586 -10.89 29.20 -0.74
CA ASN A 586 -10.25 30.15 -1.64
C ASN A 586 -10.90 31.54 -1.57
N SER A 587 -12.22 31.59 -1.37
CA SER A 587 -12.91 32.85 -1.10
C SER A 587 -12.46 33.49 0.21
N ALA A 588 -12.21 32.68 1.24
CA ALA A 588 -11.71 33.17 2.51
C ALA A 588 -10.31 33.80 2.36
N ILE A 589 -9.40 33.18 1.60
CA ILE A 589 -8.08 33.76 1.32
C ILE A 589 -8.21 35.12 0.60
N ALA A 590 -9.14 35.26 -0.34
CA ALA A 590 -9.41 36.55 -0.99
C ALA A 590 -9.96 37.60 -0.01
N LEU A 591 -10.81 37.19 0.95
CA LEU A 591 -11.32 38.05 2.03
C LEU A 591 -10.20 38.47 3.00
N TYR A 592 -9.29 37.57 3.34
CA TYR A 592 -8.11 37.91 4.14
C TYR A 592 -7.24 38.94 3.42
N GLY A 593 -6.97 38.74 2.13
CA GLY A 593 -6.27 39.74 1.31
C GLY A 593 -7.00 41.08 1.26
N LEU A 594 -8.35 41.10 1.23
CA LEU A 594 -9.12 42.33 1.32
C LEU A 594 -8.91 43.04 2.65
N TRP A 595 -8.97 42.31 3.76
CA TRP A 595 -8.67 42.86 5.07
C TRP A 595 -7.25 43.43 5.14
N GLU A 596 -6.25 42.77 4.57
CA GLU A 596 -4.87 43.29 4.56
C GLU A 596 -4.74 44.62 3.80
N VAL A 597 -5.52 44.83 2.73
CA VAL A 597 -5.44 46.07 1.94
C VAL A 597 -6.39 47.17 2.40
N THR A 598 -7.55 46.84 2.96
CA THR A 598 -8.57 47.82 3.40
C THR A 598 -8.55 48.08 4.90
N GLY A 599 -8.17 47.09 5.71
CA GLY A 599 -8.28 47.10 7.17
C GLY A 599 -9.71 46.90 7.69
N GLU A 600 -10.68 46.57 6.83
CA GLU A 600 -12.09 46.41 7.21
C GLU A 600 -12.31 45.10 7.98
N GLN A 601 -12.70 45.21 9.26
CA GLN A 601 -12.87 44.06 10.16
C GLN A 601 -13.87 43.00 9.64
N GLU A 602 -14.91 43.42 8.92
CA GLU A 602 -15.91 42.50 8.35
C GLU A 602 -15.27 41.44 7.43
N HIS A 603 -14.25 41.82 6.66
CA HIS A 603 -13.56 40.88 5.77
C HIS A 603 -12.79 39.82 6.55
N LEU A 604 -12.17 40.20 7.67
CA LEU A 604 -11.47 39.25 8.54
C LEU A 604 -12.44 38.30 9.25
N ASP A 605 -13.55 38.82 9.75
CA ASP A 605 -14.57 37.99 10.42
C ASP A 605 -15.12 36.93 9.46
N ARG A 606 -15.42 37.33 8.20
CA ARG A 606 -15.86 36.42 7.14
C ARG A 606 -14.78 35.46 6.67
N TYR A 607 -13.51 35.86 6.70
CA TYR A 607 -12.38 34.96 6.41
C TYR A 607 -12.35 33.80 7.41
N VAL A 608 -12.39 34.09 8.71
CA VAL A 608 -12.36 33.05 9.76
C VAL A 608 -13.59 32.15 9.65
N GLU A 609 -14.78 32.73 9.49
CA GLU A 609 -16.03 31.96 9.33
C GLU A 609 -15.94 30.96 8.16
N ARG A 610 -15.53 31.43 6.97
CA ARG A 610 -15.47 30.59 5.78
C ARG A 610 -14.41 29.51 5.86
N ILE A 611 -13.24 29.80 6.41
CA ILE A 611 -12.19 28.78 6.60
C ILE A 611 -12.67 27.67 7.55
N LEU A 612 -13.29 28.03 8.67
CA LEU A 612 -13.77 27.04 9.64
C LEU A 612 -14.93 26.20 9.08
N GLU A 613 -15.82 26.80 8.28
CA GLU A 613 -16.87 26.04 7.58
C GLU A 613 -16.29 25.15 6.48
N ALA A 614 -15.25 25.59 5.76
CA ALA A 614 -14.54 24.74 4.81
C ALA A 614 -13.91 23.51 5.50
N GLU A 615 -13.17 23.73 6.59
CA GLU A 615 -12.56 22.66 7.40
C GLU A 615 -13.63 21.70 7.95
N LYS A 616 -14.74 22.22 8.46
CA LYS A 616 -15.85 21.39 8.95
C LYS A 616 -16.41 20.44 7.89
N ARG A 617 -16.44 20.85 6.62
CA ARG A 617 -16.90 20.00 5.50
C ARG A 617 -15.89 18.92 5.14
N GLN A 618 -14.60 19.20 5.29
CA GLN A 618 -13.51 18.27 4.98
C GLN A 618 -12.44 18.30 6.09
N PRO A 619 -12.73 17.76 7.28
CA PRO A 619 -11.92 17.96 8.50
C PRO A 619 -10.59 17.20 8.48
N ARG A 620 -10.27 16.53 7.37
CA ARG A 620 -9.03 15.76 7.15
C ARG A 620 -8.18 16.35 6.03
N ASP A 621 -8.69 17.35 5.30
CA ASP A 621 -7.93 18.00 4.27
C ASP A 621 -6.80 18.84 4.90
N THR A 622 -5.57 18.53 4.52
CA THR A 622 -4.37 19.17 5.07
C THR A 622 -4.25 20.64 4.70
N VAL A 623 -4.79 21.07 3.57
CA VAL A 623 -4.76 22.49 3.17
C VAL A 623 -5.75 23.28 4.01
N LEU A 624 -6.95 22.74 4.21
CA LEU A 624 -7.98 23.40 5.01
C LEU A 624 -7.59 23.48 6.49
N LEU A 625 -7.00 22.41 7.02
CA LEU A 625 -6.48 22.41 8.39
C LEU A 625 -5.39 23.46 8.60
N ASP A 626 -4.49 23.64 7.62
CA ASP A 626 -3.39 24.61 7.67
C ASP A 626 -3.92 26.05 7.65
N ASN A 627 -4.79 26.35 6.69
CA ASN A 627 -5.44 27.66 6.62
C ASN A 627 -6.30 27.94 7.87
N ALA A 628 -6.96 26.93 8.44
CA ALA A 628 -7.71 27.06 9.69
C ALA A 628 -6.81 27.34 10.89
N ALA A 629 -5.66 26.67 11.00
CA ALA A 629 -4.68 26.98 12.02
C ALA A 629 -4.21 28.44 11.89
N GLY A 630 -3.78 28.87 10.70
CA GLY A 630 -3.34 30.25 10.47
C GLY A 630 -4.43 31.30 10.75
N ALA A 631 -5.68 31.02 10.39
CA ALA A 631 -6.83 31.89 10.69
C ALA A 631 -7.06 32.05 12.19
N LEU A 632 -6.98 30.95 12.94
CA LEU A 632 -7.16 30.94 14.39
C LEU A 632 -5.97 31.59 15.12
N THR A 633 -4.74 31.36 14.66
CA THR A 633 -3.52 32.03 15.16
C THR A 633 -3.63 33.54 14.98
N THR A 634 -4.08 33.98 13.80
CA THR A 634 -4.35 35.39 13.46
C THR A 634 -5.42 35.99 14.37
N GLN A 635 -6.56 35.30 14.52
CA GLN A 635 -7.66 35.75 15.36
C GLN A 635 -7.24 35.91 16.82
N ALA A 636 -6.52 34.93 17.37
CA ALA A 636 -5.99 34.99 18.71
C ALA A 636 -5.05 36.20 18.88
N ALA A 637 -4.15 36.42 17.93
CA ALA A 637 -3.17 37.52 18.02
C ALA A 637 -3.88 38.89 18.00
N LEU A 638 -4.81 39.09 17.08
CA LEU A 638 -5.57 40.34 16.97
C LEU A 638 -6.42 40.62 18.21
N ARG A 639 -6.98 39.57 18.85
CA ARG A 639 -7.71 39.73 20.11
C ARG A 639 -6.82 40.25 21.24
N GLN A 640 -5.59 39.75 21.35
CA GLN A 640 -4.63 40.19 22.36
C GLN A 640 -4.07 41.61 22.07
N LEU A 641 -3.97 41.98 20.79
CA LEU A 641 -3.45 43.29 20.36
C LEU A 641 -4.51 44.39 20.34
N LYS A 642 -5.80 44.03 20.39
CA LYS A 642 -6.94 44.96 20.25
C LYS A 642 -6.84 46.14 21.21
N GLY A 643 -6.94 47.35 20.66
CA GLY A 643 -6.89 48.61 21.42
C GLY A 643 -5.49 49.04 21.86
N GLN A 644 -4.48 48.18 21.74
CA GLN A 644 -3.09 48.48 22.10
C GLN A 644 -2.25 48.77 20.86
N LEU A 645 -2.51 48.01 19.79
CA LEU A 645 -1.80 48.10 18.52
C LEU A 645 -2.81 48.13 17.36
N ASP A 646 -2.73 49.13 16.49
CA ASP A 646 -3.49 49.17 15.24
C ASP A 646 -2.74 48.39 14.15
N VAL A 647 -2.88 47.06 14.18
CA VAL A 647 -2.22 46.12 13.26
C VAL A 647 -2.62 46.38 11.81
N ALA A 648 -3.91 46.62 11.56
CA ALA A 648 -4.44 46.90 10.23
C ALA A 648 -3.98 48.26 9.71
N GLY A 649 -4.02 49.30 10.56
CA GLY A 649 -3.49 50.63 10.25
C GLY A 649 -1.99 50.60 9.95
N ALA A 650 -1.21 49.84 10.73
CA ALA A 650 0.22 49.63 10.49
C ALA A 650 0.51 48.68 9.31
N ARG A 651 -0.50 47.98 8.78
CA ARG A 651 -0.33 46.93 7.76
C ARG A 651 0.74 45.92 8.16
N ALA A 652 0.67 45.47 9.41
CA ALA A 652 1.53 44.41 9.93
C ALA A 652 0.83 43.06 9.84
N SER A 653 1.57 42.00 9.53
CA SER A 653 1.04 40.65 9.62
C SER A 653 0.74 40.33 11.09
N PRO A 654 -0.49 39.91 11.42
CA PRO A 654 -0.87 39.59 12.79
C PRO A 654 -0.14 38.34 13.27
N GLY A 655 0.33 38.35 14.51
CA GLY A 655 0.97 37.18 15.11
C GLY A 655 1.49 37.44 16.52
N GLY A 656 1.77 36.36 17.26
CA GLY A 656 2.26 36.43 18.64
C GLY A 656 3.57 37.22 18.80
N GLY A 657 4.38 37.34 17.74
CA GLY A 657 5.59 38.17 17.73
C GLY A 657 5.33 39.65 18.01
N LEU A 658 4.14 40.17 17.67
CA LEU A 658 3.80 41.58 17.90
C LEU A 658 3.58 41.91 19.38
N LEU A 659 3.31 40.91 20.25
CA LEU A 659 3.21 41.11 21.70
C LEU A 659 4.48 41.71 22.28
N ARG A 660 5.63 41.46 21.64
CA ARG A 660 6.93 41.98 22.06
C ARG A 660 7.03 43.50 21.94
N TYR A 661 6.20 44.18 21.16
CA TYR A 661 6.16 45.65 21.13
C TYR A 661 5.51 46.26 22.37
N LEU A 662 4.66 45.48 23.06
CA LEU A 662 3.87 45.95 24.20
C LEU A 662 4.59 45.75 25.54
N ALA A 663 5.58 44.86 25.58
CA ALA A 663 6.31 44.53 26.80
C ALA A 663 7.60 45.35 26.96
N ARG A 664 7.81 45.90 28.17
CA ARG A 664 9.06 46.60 28.53
C ARG A 664 10.10 45.70 29.18
N ASP A 665 9.68 44.54 29.69
CA ASP A 665 10.51 43.55 30.37
C ASP A 665 9.94 42.14 30.16
N GLY A 666 10.68 41.13 30.61
CA GLY A 666 10.33 39.73 30.46
C GLY A 666 9.12 39.29 31.27
N GLU A 667 8.79 39.97 32.38
CA GLU A 667 7.62 39.65 33.19
C GLU A 667 6.34 40.08 32.47
N GLN A 668 6.31 41.31 31.94
CA GLN A 668 5.20 41.80 31.11
C GLN A 668 5.03 40.94 29.86
N LEU A 669 6.14 40.56 29.21
CA LEU A 669 6.07 39.69 28.04
C LEU A 669 5.49 38.32 28.39
N ALA A 670 5.92 37.72 29.51
CA ALA A 670 5.38 36.43 29.96
C ALA A 670 3.88 36.51 30.25
N VAL A 671 3.38 37.60 30.82
CA VAL A 671 1.92 37.80 31.04
C VAL A 671 1.16 37.85 29.71
N LEU A 672 1.66 38.62 28.73
CA LEU A 672 1.03 38.70 27.40
C LEU A 672 1.07 37.35 26.66
N GLN A 673 2.19 36.63 26.74
CA GLN A 673 2.34 35.30 26.13
C GLN A 673 1.38 34.30 26.79
N GLN A 674 1.25 34.30 28.11
CA GLN A 674 0.33 33.42 28.82
C GLN A 674 -1.14 33.74 28.50
N ALA A 675 -1.50 35.01 28.31
CA ALA A 675 -2.83 35.38 27.85
C ALA A 675 -3.09 34.88 26.42
N TYR A 676 -2.10 34.98 25.54
CA TYR A 676 -2.17 34.46 24.17
C TYR A 676 -2.28 32.93 24.13
N LEU A 677 -1.49 32.20 24.93
CA LEU A 677 -1.52 30.74 25.03
C LEU A 677 -2.83 30.19 25.60
N LYS A 678 -3.55 30.98 26.41
CA LYS A 678 -4.88 30.63 26.94
C LYS A 678 -6.03 31.00 26.01
N ASP A 679 -5.75 31.65 24.88
CA ASP A 679 -6.78 32.01 23.92
C ASP A 679 -7.38 30.74 23.28
N PRO A 680 -8.72 30.54 23.30
CA PRO A 680 -9.34 29.36 22.74
C PRO A 680 -8.99 29.12 21.26
N SER A 681 -8.82 30.19 20.48
CA SER A 681 -8.46 30.07 19.07
C SER A 681 -7.04 29.52 18.92
N LEU A 682 -6.08 29.95 19.74
CA LEU A 682 -4.70 29.44 19.65
C LEU A 682 -4.59 27.97 20.11
N ILE A 683 -5.36 27.58 21.13
CA ILE A 683 -5.45 26.17 21.56
C ILE A 683 -5.96 25.30 20.42
N GLU A 684 -6.99 25.76 19.71
CA GLU A 684 -7.56 25.07 18.55
C GLU A 684 -6.64 25.07 17.32
N ALA A 685 -5.84 26.13 17.13
CA ALA A 685 -4.81 26.20 16.09
C ALA A 685 -3.70 25.16 16.36
N ARG A 686 -3.20 25.09 17.60
CA ARG A 686 -2.18 24.11 18.02
C ARG A 686 -2.62 22.68 17.73
N LYS A 687 -3.85 22.30 18.11
CA LYS A 687 -4.41 20.96 17.83
C LYS A 687 -4.44 20.64 16.34
N ARG A 688 -4.77 21.62 15.49
CA ARG A 688 -4.78 21.47 14.03
C ARG A 688 -3.38 21.28 13.49
N LEU A 689 -2.40 22.06 13.96
CA LEU A 689 -0.98 21.93 13.58
C LEU A 689 -0.40 20.57 13.99
N GLU A 690 -0.65 20.11 15.21
CA GLU A 690 -0.25 18.77 15.66
C GLU A 690 -0.85 17.67 14.77
N ARG A 691 -2.12 17.83 14.38
CA ARG A 691 -2.77 16.90 13.44
C ARG A 691 -2.18 17.00 12.03
N LEU A 692 -1.87 18.19 11.55
CA LEU A 692 -1.24 18.41 10.24
C LEU A 692 0.11 17.72 10.14
N LEU A 693 0.94 17.79 11.19
CA LEU A 693 2.22 17.08 11.22
C LEU A 693 2.07 15.55 11.17
N LEU A 694 0.91 15.01 11.54
CA LEU A 694 0.64 13.59 11.31
C LEU A 694 0.25 13.34 9.84
N LEU A 695 -0.57 14.21 9.26
CA LEU A 695 -1.17 14.03 7.92
C LEU A 695 -0.24 14.40 6.76
N ALA A 696 0.53 15.47 6.90
CA ALA A 696 1.50 15.97 5.95
C ALA A 696 2.87 16.07 6.64
N PRO A 697 3.46 14.93 7.04
CA PRO A 697 4.61 14.89 7.94
C PRO A 697 5.86 15.57 7.35
N ARG A 698 5.99 15.66 6.02
CA ARG A 698 7.09 16.36 5.35
C ARG A 698 6.89 17.87 5.23
N SER A 699 5.73 18.42 5.63
CA SER A 699 5.43 19.84 5.43
C SER A 699 6.17 20.73 6.42
N ALA A 700 7.06 21.60 5.92
CA ALA A 700 7.87 22.48 6.75
C ALA A 700 7.09 23.67 7.36
N GLY A 701 6.02 24.14 6.69
CA GLY A 701 5.22 25.28 7.14
C GLY A 701 4.55 25.05 8.50
N PRO A 702 3.70 24.01 8.63
CA PRO A 702 3.05 23.66 9.90
C PRO A 702 4.06 23.36 11.02
N ALA A 703 5.22 22.76 10.69
CA ALA A 703 6.29 22.53 11.66
C ALA A 703 6.86 23.84 12.20
N ALA A 704 7.08 24.83 11.33
CA ALA A 704 7.55 26.16 11.70
C ALA A 704 6.52 26.93 12.54
N GLU A 705 5.23 26.86 12.19
CA GLU A 705 4.18 27.52 12.96
C GLU A 705 4.02 26.89 14.35
N LEU A 706 3.99 25.55 14.43
CA LEU A 706 3.92 24.84 15.72
C LEU A 706 5.13 25.13 16.60
N ALA A 707 6.34 25.16 16.01
CA ALA A 707 7.54 25.57 16.73
C ALA A 707 7.43 27.00 17.27
N GLY A 708 6.78 27.90 16.54
CA GLY A 708 6.43 29.23 17.02
C GLY A 708 5.60 29.20 18.30
N ILE A 709 4.56 28.37 18.35
CA ILE A 709 3.68 28.20 19.53
C ILE A 709 4.45 27.53 20.68
N VAL A 710 5.16 26.44 20.42
CA VAL A 710 5.96 25.71 21.41
C VAL A 710 7.05 26.60 22.03
N ASN A 711 7.71 27.45 21.24
CA ASN A 711 8.69 28.41 21.74
C ASN A 711 8.05 29.50 22.61
N LEU A 712 6.76 29.82 22.42
CA LEU A 712 6.02 30.73 23.31
C LEU A 712 5.67 30.07 24.65
N GLU A 713 5.43 28.76 24.68
CA GLU A 713 5.13 28.00 25.90
C GLU A 713 6.31 27.99 26.86
N ARG A 714 7.54 27.99 26.34
CA ARG A 714 8.77 27.97 27.13
C ARG A 714 8.85 26.74 28.05
N GLU A 715 8.38 25.59 27.56
CA GLU A 715 8.42 24.30 28.26
C GLU A 715 9.31 23.30 27.50
N PRO A 716 10.23 22.58 28.18
CA PRO A 716 11.18 21.69 27.49
C PRO A 716 10.53 20.48 26.81
N GLU A 717 9.45 19.95 27.40
CA GLU A 717 8.82 18.71 26.94
C GLU A 717 8.15 18.87 25.56
N PRO A 718 7.31 19.90 25.28
CA PRO A 718 6.77 20.12 23.93
C PRO A 718 7.85 20.38 22.88
N THR A 719 8.93 21.10 23.24
CA THR A 719 10.07 21.33 22.33
C THR A 719 10.76 20.02 21.98
N GLN A 720 11.05 19.17 22.96
CA GLN A 720 11.68 17.88 22.72
C GLN A 720 10.76 16.94 21.92
N ALA A 721 9.45 16.92 22.21
CA ALA A 721 8.49 16.11 21.46
C ALA A 721 8.44 16.48 19.97
N LEU A 722 8.51 17.78 19.65
CA LEU A 722 8.57 18.24 18.27
C LEU A 722 9.91 17.89 17.60
N ILE A 723 11.03 18.00 18.32
CA ILE A 723 12.35 17.55 17.83
C ILE A 723 12.32 16.05 17.50
N ASP A 724 11.82 15.21 18.41
CA ASP A 724 11.74 13.76 18.23
C ASP A 724 10.85 13.37 17.04
N HIS A 725 9.80 14.14 16.78
CA HIS A 725 8.96 13.99 15.60
C HIS A 725 9.73 14.32 14.32
N LEU A 726 10.41 15.47 14.29
CA LEU A 726 11.17 15.94 13.13
C LEU A 726 12.43 15.09 12.85
N ASP A 727 12.97 14.37 13.83
CA ASP A 727 14.06 13.41 13.60
C ASP A 727 13.61 12.14 12.86
N ARG A 728 12.31 11.85 12.86
CA ARG A 728 11.72 10.70 12.16
C ARG A 728 11.23 11.05 10.76
N VAL A 729 11.21 12.34 10.42
CA VAL A 729 10.68 12.81 9.14
C VAL A 729 11.62 13.84 8.50
N GLU A 730 12.02 13.56 7.29
CA GLU A 730 12.70 14.55 6.46
C GLU A 730 11.68 15.54 5.88
N LEU A 731 11.73 16.79 6.34
CA LEU A 731 10.89 17.87 5.80
C LEU A 731 11.30 18.20 4.36
N ASP A 732 10.31 18.45 3.49
CA ASP A 732 10.57 19.03 2.17
C ASP A 732 10.97 20.51 2.31
N ARG A 733 12.19 20.81 1.88
CA ARG A 733 12.79 22.14 1.90
C ARG A 733 13.34 22.53 0.52
N GLY A 734 12.96 21.84 -0.55
CA GLY A 734 13.52 22.08 -1.89
C GLY A 734 13.35 23.53 -2.34
N THR A 735 12.10 24.02 -2.30
CA THR A 735 11.77 25.42 -2.59
C THR A 735 12.46 26.41 -1.67
N TYR A 736 12.45 26.15 -0.35
CA TYR A 736 13.09 27.01 0.63
C TYR A 736 14.60 27.13 0.37
N ARG A 737 15.24 26.00 0.05
CA ARG A 737 16.66 25.94 -0.31
C ARG A 737 16.97 26.78 -1.52
N GLU A 738 16.20 26.65 -2.59
CA GLU A 738 16.41 27.43 -3.81
C GLU A 738 16.29 28.94 -3.54
N GLN A 739 15.26 29.36 -2.80
CA GLN A 739 15.05 30.76 -2.43
C GLN A 739 16.22 31.33 -1.62
N MET A 740 16.69 30.59 -0.60
CA MET A 740 17.81 31.03 0.23
C MET A 740 19.12 31.13 -0.58
N LEU A 741 19.41 30.13 -1.41
CA LEU A 741 20.61 30.13 -2.25
C LEU A 741 20.58 31.23 -3.31
N SER A 742 19.44 31.47 -3.94
CA SER A 742 19.21 32.58 -4.87
C SER A 742 19.54 33.92 -4.19
N ALA A 743 18.99 34.15 -2.99
CA ALA A 743 19.27 35.35 -2.20
C ALA A 743 20.77 35.50 -1.89
N TYR A 744 21.44 34.42 -1.49
CA TYR A 744 22.89 34.40 -1.22
C TYR A 744 23.75 34.66 -2.46
N ARG A 745 23.31 34.21 -3.64
CA ARG A 745 24.05 34.37 -4.91
C ARG A 745 24.03 35.77 -5.49
N GLY A 746 23.20 36.68 -4.99
CA GLY A 746 23.11 38.01 -5.59
C GLY A 746 21.79 38.32 -6.27
N GLU A 747 20.91 37.33 -6.43
CA GLU A 747 19.64 37.48 -7.12
C GLU A 747 18.70 38.36 -6.26
N PRO A 748 18.18 39.48 -6.79
CA PRO A 748 17.35 40.39 -6.02
C PRO A 748 15.92 39.85 -5.93
N SER A 749 15.32 39.94 -4.74
CA SER A 749 13.91 39.55 -4.52
C SER A 749 12.92 40.64 -4.94
N LEU A 750 13.40 41.87 -5.14
CA LEU A 750 12.64 43.04 -5.61
C LEU A 750 13.50 43.82 -6.59
N THR A 751 12.87 44.58 -7.48
CA THR A 751 13.55 45.59 -8.30
C THR A 751 13.82 46.87 -7.49
N ALA A 752 14.73 47.72 -7.98
CA ALA A 752 14.99 49.02 -7.36
C ALA A 752 13.75 49.93 -7.32
N ALA A 753 12.85 49.80 -8.31
CA ALA A 753 11.60 50.54 -8.37
C ALA A 753 10.62 50.06 -7.30
N GLU A 754 10.44 48.74 -7.16
CA GLU A 754 9.55 48.16 -6.15
C GLU A 754 10.01 48.49 -4.73
N HIS A 755 11.32 48.44 -4.47
CA HIS A 755 11.85 48.82 -3.17
C HIS A 755 11.60 50.30 -2.84
N LYS A 756 11.72 51.19 -3.83
CA LYS A 756 11.39 52.62 -3.68
C LYS A 756 9.90 52.82 -3.38
N ASP A 757 9.04 52.12 -4.10
CA ASP A 757 7.58 52.19 -3.90
C ASP A 757 7.16 51.66 -2.53
N GLU A 758 7.81 50.60 -2.05
CA GLU A 758 7.62 50.08 -0.70
C GLU A 758 7.96 51.14 0.35
N LEU A 759 9.14 51.78 0.28
CA LEU A 759 9.51 52.85 1.22
C LEU A 759 8.51 54.02 1.18
N ALA A 760 8.05 54.42 -0.01
CA ALA A 760 7.04 55.46 -0.15
C ALA A 760 5.67 55.06 0.44
N ASP A 761 5.27 53.77 0.37
CA ASP A 761 4.10 53.26 1.06
C ASP A 761 4.28 53.29 2.58
N ARG A 762 5.46 52.89 3.08
CA ARG A 762 5.79 52.93 4.52
C ARG A 762 5.77 54.36 5.07
N ASP A 763 6.28 55.34 4.32
CA ASP A 763 6.23 56.75 4.70
C ASP A 763 4.78 57.28 4.77
N ARG A 764 3.92 56.88 3.82
CA ARG A 764 2.48 57.21 3.85
C ARG A 764 1.77 56.60 5.06
N ILE A 765 2.07 55.34 5.39
CA ILE A 765 1.53 54.65 6.57
C ILE A 765 1.96 55.38 7.85
N LEU A 766 3.25 55.70 7.97
CA LEU A 766 3.80 56.41 9.11
C LEU A 766 3.14 57.79 9.30
N ALA A 767 2.94 58.54 8.21
CA ALA A 767 2.26 59.84 8.24
C ALA A 767 0.79 59.70 8.69
N ARG A 768 0.08 58.68 8.20
CA ARG A 768 -1.32 58.40 8.59
C ARG A 768 -1.44 58.05 10.08
N LEU A 769 -0.42 57.41 10.66
CA LEU A 769 -0.40 56.95 12.04
C LEU A 769 0.28 57.94 13.00
N ALA A 770 0.38 59.23 12.63
CA ALA A 770 1.02 60.25 13.46
C ALA A 770 0.40 60.35 14.87
N ASP A 771 -0.93 60.22 14.94
CA ASP A 771 -1.76 60.32 16.15
C ASP A 771 -2.15 58.95 16.74
N ALA A 772 -1.57 57.85 16.23
CA ALA A 772 -1.83 56.51 16.75
C ALA A 772 -1.16 56.29 18.13
N THR A 773 -1.46 55.16 18.77
CA THR A 773 -0.81 54.80 20.05
C THR A 773 0.72 54.75 19.88
N PRO A 774 1.52 55.06 20.93
CA PRO A 774 2.98 55.01 20.84
C PRO A 774 3.50 53.67 20.30
N ALA A 775 2.91 52.55 20.72
CA ALA A 775 3.27 51.22 20.23
C ALA A 775 2.96 51.03 18.73
N THR A 776 1.81 51.51 18.26
CA THR A 776 1.45 51.47 16.83
C THR A 776 2.41 52.30 15.99
N ARG A 777 2.72 53.52 16.44
CA ARG A 777 3.65 54.39 15.72
C ARG A 777 5.08 53.84 15.74
N ALA A 778 5.50 53.22 16.85
CA ALA A 778 6.78 52.53 16.94
C ALA A 778 6.86 51.34 15.97
N LEU A 779 5.79 50.57 15.82
CA LEU A 779 5.71 49.49 14.82
C LEU A 779 5.80 50.02 13.39
N ALA A 780 5.12 51.11 13.05
CA ALA A 780 5.20 51.72 11.72
C ALA A 780 6.61 52.24 11.41
N LEU A 781 7.27 52.88 12.38
CA LEU A 781 8.68 53.27 12.28
C LEU A 781 9.59 52.06 12.09
N ASP A 782 9.36 50.99 12.87
CA ASP A 782 10.15 49.76 12.76
C ASP A 782 10.09 49.16 11.36
N GLN A 783 8.89 49.01 10.79
CA GLN A 783 8.73 48.47 9.44
C GLN A 783 9.46 49.33 8.40
N ARG A 784 9.30 50.66 8.47
CA ARG A 784 9.98 51.57 7.52
C ARG A 784 11.50 51.47 7.62
N VAL A 785 12.04 51.48 8.84
CA VAL A 785 13.50 51.39 9.05
C VAL A 785 14.00 50.02 8.62
N ARG A 786 13.29 48.94 8.95
CA ARG A 786 13.64 47.58 8.55
C ARG A 786 13.71 47.45 7.03
N SER A 787 12.70 47.91 6.30
CA SER A 787 12.72 47.92 4.83
C SER A 787 13.96 48.67 4.32
N ALA A 788 14.29 49.86 4.86
CA ALA A 788 15.46 50.62 4.44
C ALA A 788 16.80 49.90 4.72
N LEU A 789 16.93 49.22 5.87
CA LEU A 789 18.13 48.47 6.23
C LEU A 789 18.26 47.18 5.41
N GLU A 790 17.15 46.52 5.08
CA GLU A 790 17.12 45.35 4.21
C GLU A 790 17.47 45.73 2.78
N GLY A 791 16.92 46.84 2.27
CA GLY A 791 17.30 47.35 0.96
C GLY A 791 18.79 47.67 0.85
N ALA A 792 19.39 48.20 1.92
CA ALA A 792 20.83 48.43 1.98
C ALA A 792 21.67 47.15 1.81
N ALA A 793 21.19 45.99 2.29
CA ALA A 793 21.85 44.70 2.09
C ALA A 793 21.84 44.23 0.63
N TYR A 794 20.83 44.64 -0.14
CA TYR A 794 20.73 44.41 -1.59
C TYR A 794 21.40 45.51 -2.43
N GLY A 795 22.01 46.52 -1.78
CA GLY A 795 22.72 47.59 -2.45
C GLY A 795 21.86 48.81 -2.80
N TYR A 796 20.61 48.88 -2.33
CA TYR A 796 19.79 50.07 -2.49
C TYR A 796 20.26 51.21 -1.57
N PRO A 797 20.04 52.49 -1.98
CA PRO A 797 20.34 53.63 -1.14
C PRO A 797 19.58 53.58 0.19
N CYS A 798 20.27 53.86 1.29
CA CYS A 798 19.68 53.95 2.62
C CYS A 798 20.21 55.24 3.28
N ASP A 799 19.31 56.17 3.59
CA ASP A 799 19.60 57.32 4.43
C ASP A 799 19.76 56.84 5.88
N LEU A 800 20.99 56.43 6.19
CA LEU A 800 21.32 55.82 7.46
C LEU A 800 21.17 56.79 8.66
N PRO A 801 21.55 58.08 8.57
CA PRO A 801 21.22 59.06 9.60
C PRO A 801 19.72 59.11 9.93
N GLN A 802 18.86 59.20 8.91
CA GLN A 802 17.40 59.21 9.11
C GLN A 802 16.91 57.88 9.71
N ALA A 803 17.40 56.75 9.21
CA ALA A 803 17.03 55.43 9.71
C ALA A 803 17.38 55.26 11.20
N ILE A 804 18.51 55.79 11.66
CA ILE A 804 18.93 55.76 13.07
C ILE A 804 18.04 56.67 13.91
N GLU A 805 17.78 57.90 13.48
CA GLU A 805 16.88 58.83 14.18
C GLU A 805 15.50 58.20 14.37
N GLN A 806 14.96 57.57 13.33
CA GLN A 806 13.67 56.90 13.38
C GLN A 806 13.69 55.64 14.25
N ALA A 807 14.78 54.87 14.26
CA ALA A 807 14.90 53.71 15.15
C ALA A 807 14.99 54.14 16.63
N GLU A 808 15.69 55.24 16.92
CA GLU A 808 15.74 55.85 18.25
C GLU A 808 14.37 56.39 18.67
N GLN A 809 13.65 57.03 17.75
CA GLN A 809 12.27 57.44 17.97
C GLN A 809 11.37 56.25 18.26
N ALA A 810 11.43 55.17 17.48
CA ALA A 810 10.65 53.95 17.71
C ALA A 810 10.92 53.36 19.11
N TYR A 811 12.19 53.30 19.51
CA TYR A 811 12.56 52.83 20.86
C TYR A 811 12.02 53.75 21.96
N SER A 812 12.07 55.06 21.79
CA SER A 812 11.53 56.02 22.76
C SER A 812 10.01 55.89 22.95
N LEU A 813 9.28 55.61 21.86
CA LEU A 813 7.82 55.42 21.87
C LEU A 813 7.40 54.10 22.51
N ALA A 814 8.16 53.01 22.27
CA ALA A 814 7.89 51.69 22.81
C ALA A 814 9.21 50.97 23.15
N PRO A 815 9.79 51.16 24.36
CA PRO A 815 11.12 50.63 24.72
C PRO A 815 11.08 49.13 24.99
N SER A 816 11.06 48.37 23.91
CA SER A 816 10.79 46.93 23.88
C SER A 816 11.93 46.15 23.24
N LEU A 817 11.88 44.82 23.30
CA LEU A 817 12.87 43.96 22.65
C LEU A 817 12.95 44.23 21.13
N MET A 818 11.81 44.48 20.47
CA MET A 818 11.73 44.68 19.01
C MET A 818 12.38 46.00 18.58
N THR A 819 11.98 47.11 19.20
CA THR A 819 12.51 48.43 18.85
C THR A 819 13.98 48.60 19.26
N ALA A 820 14.41 47.94 20.35
CA ALA A 820 15.81 47.89 20.73
C ALA A 820 16.66 47.12 19.72
N SER A 821 16.16 45.98 19.24
CA SER A 821 16.81 45.18 18.20
C SER A 821 16.96 45.96 16.90
N LEU A 822 15.93 46.68 16.47
CA LEU A 822 15.97 47.55 15.29
C LEU A 822 17.01 48.66 15.44
N ARG A 823 17.01 49.36 16.58
CA ARG A 823 17.98 50.43 16.89
C ARG A 823 19.40 49.90 16.83
N ASN A 824 19.65 48.75 17.47
CA ASN A 824 20.96 48.09 17.43
C ASN A 824 21.36 47.70 16.00
N ARG A 825 20.41 47.25 15.16
CA ARG A 825 20.68 46.91 13.75
C ARG A 825 21.10 48.15 12.94
N ALA A 826 20.45 49.30 13.16
CA ALA A 826 20.78 50.55 12.49
C ALA A 826 22.17 51.08 12.90
N TRP A 827 22.47 51.08 14.21
CA TRP A 827 23.80 51.41 14.73
C TRP A 827 24.87 50.44 14.23
N ALA A 828 24.58 49.15 14.18
CA ALA A 828 25.50 48.15 13.68
C ALA A 828 25.85 48.38 12.21
N LEU A 829 24.87 48.72 11.37
CA LEU A 829 25.15 49.07 9.96
C LEU A 829 26.05 50.31 9.85
N ARG A 830 25.86 51.32 10.70
CA ARG A 830 26.71 52.53 10.71
C ARG A 830 28.13 52.20 11.15
N ALA A 831 28.29 51.41 12.20
CA ALA A 831 29.58 50.96 12.69
C ALA A 831 30.31 50.13 11.62
N VAL A 832 29.65 49.14 11.00
CA VAL A 832 30.24 48.33 9.91
C VAL A 832 30.73 49.22 8.76
N ARG A 833 29.91 50.16 8.29
CA ARG A 833 30.30 51.07 7.20
C ARG A 833 31.38 52.08 7.57
N ARG A 834 31.44 52.51 8.84
CA ARG A 834 32.47 53.44 9.33
C ARG A 834 33.79 52.73 9.48
N VAL A 835 33.83 51.66 10.27
CA VAL A 835 35.06 50.90 10.56
C VAL A 835 35.54 50.12 9.33
N GLY A 836 34.63 49.62 8.49
CA GLY A 836 34.98 48.90 7.25
C GLY A 836 35.75 49.75 6.24
N LYS A 837 35.63 51.09 6.28
CA LYS A 837 36.46 51.99 5.46
C LYS A 837 37.94 51.99 5.87
N GLU A 838 38.20 51.72 7.14
CA GLU A 838 39.54 51.72 7.73
C GLU A 838 40.10 50.29 7.83
N GLN A 839 39.21 49.30 8.02
CA GLN A 839 39.54 47.90 8.25
C GLN A 839 38.95 47.02 7.14
N ALA A 840 39.74 46.74 6.11
CA ALA A 840 39.29 46.00 4.91
C ALA A 840 38.71 44.60 5.22
N ALA A 841 39.19 43.93 6.27
CA ALA A 841 38.67 42.63 6.69
C ALA A 841 37.18 42.69 7.10
N LEU A 842 36.76 43.76 7.78
CA LEU A 842 35.36 43.94 8.18
C LEU A 842 34.46 44.22 6.97
N GLU A 843 34.92 45.05 6.04
CA GLU A 843 34.20 45.33 4.80
C GLU A 843 34.04 44.05 3.96
N GLN A 844 35.10 43.25 3.82
CA GLN A 844 35.05 41.97 3.10
C GLN A 844 34.06 41.00 3.77
N ALA A 845 34.10 40.85 5.09
CA ALA A 845 33.16 40.02 5.82
C ALA A 845 31.71 40.50 5.61
N TYR A 846 31.47 41.81 5.73
CA TYR A 846 30.15 42.39 5.49
C TYR A 846 29.67 42.16 4.05
N GLN A 847 30.50 42.40 3.03
CA GLN A 847 30.10 42.19 1.64
C GLN A 847 29.79 40.71 1.35
N LYS A 848 30.57 39.78 1.93
CA LYS A 848 30.35 38.33 1.84
C LYS A 848 29.01 37.93 2.45
N THR A 849 28.61 38.52 3.58
CA THR A 849 27.48 38.02 4.38
C THR A 849 26.28 38.96 4.47
N ARG A 850 26.30 40.18 3.90
CA ARG A 850 25.25 41.21 4.13
C ARG A 850 23.83 40.79 3.81
N ARG A 851 23.65 39.79 2.93
CA ARG A 851 22.34 39.23 2.55
C ARG A 851 21.88 38.07 3.42
N ALA A 852 22.78 37.54 4.24
CA ALA A 852 22.59 36.33 5.01
C ALA A 852 22.62 36.61 6.52
N LEU A 853 23.48 37.54 6.96
CA LEU A 853 23.66 37.93 8.34
C LEU A 853 23.36 39.41 8.51
N THR A 854 22.60 39.74 9.55
CA THR A 854 22.44 41.14 9.94
C THR A 854 23.78 41.75 10.38
N PRO A 855 23.96 43.08 10.25
CA PRO A 855 25.20 43.75 10.65
C PRO A 855 25.63 43.48 12.10
N GLY A 856 24.68 43.16 13.01
CA GLY A 856 24.97 42.78 14.38
C GLY A 856 25.78 41.49 14.49
N TYR A 857 25.45 40.46 13.70
CA TYR A 857 26.24 39.23 13.67
C TYR A 857 27.65 39.47 13.10
N VAL A 858 27.77 40.28 12.04
CA VAL A 858 29.08 40.60 11.43
C VAL A 858 30.02 41.26 12.44
N LEU A 859 29.52 42.25 13.17
CA LEU A 859 30.27 42.90 14.25
C LEU A 859 30.55 41.96 15.43
N ALA A 860 29.58 41.12 15.82
CA ALA A 860 29.78 40.12 16.87
C ALA A 860 30.93 39.17 16.52
N GLY A 861 30.99 38.66 15.28
CA GLY A 861 32.08 37.82 14.80
C GLY A 861 33.42 38.55 14.85
N ALA A 862 33.48 39.79 14.35
CA ALA A 862 34.70 40.59 14.39
C ALA A 862 35.18 40.90 15.83
N LEU A 863 34.25 41.11 16.79
CA LEU A 863 34.54 41.31 18.21
C LEU A 863 34.99 40.03 18.94
N ARG A 864 34.73 38.84 18.38
CA ARG A 864 35.22 37.57 18.93
C ARG A 864 36.69 37.32 18.62
N GLY A 865 37.20 37.88 17.52
CA GLY A 865 38.59 37.78 17.14
C GLY A 865 39.53 38.56 18.07
N GLU A 866 40.82 38.44 17.80
CA GLU A 866 41.88 39.22 18.45
C GLU A 866 42.49 40.22 17.47
N GLY A 867 43.19 41.24 17.98
CA GLY A 867 43.95 42.19 17.16
C GLY A 867 43.26 43.54 16.93
N GLU A 868 43.77 44.28 15.94
CA GLU A 868 43.45 45.69 15.70
C GLU A 868 41.97 45.92 15.39
N LEU A 869 41.36 45.09 14.53
CA LEU A 869 39.93 45.21 14.18
C LEU A 869 39.03 45.11 15.42
N ALA A 870 39.25 44.13 16.29
CA ALA A 870 38.47 43.96 17.51
C ALA A 870 38.66 45.15 18.47
N GLN A 871 39.87 45.71 18.56
CA GLN A 871 40.16 46.90 19.34
C GLN A 871 39.49 48.16 18.78
N SER A 872 39.55 48.38 17.47
CA SER A 872 38.86 49.50 16.80
C SER A 872 37.34 49.42 17.01
N LEU A 873 36.76 48.23 16.86
CA LEU A 873 35.33 48.01 17.14
C LEU A 873 34.98 48.23 18.61
N ALA A 874 35.84 47.78 19.54
CA ALA A 874 35.63 48.00 20.96
C ALA A 874 35.66 49.50 21.34
N GLN A 875 36.34 50.35 20.57
CA GLN A 875 36.37 51.80 20.79
C GLN A 875 35.27 52.56 20.04
N ASP A 876 34.61 51.92 19.07
CA ASP A 876 33.56 52.54 18.27
C ASP A 876 32.34 52.90 19.13
N SER A 877 31.87 54.14 19.00
CA SER A 877 30.81 54.67 19.86
C SER A 877 29.47 53.97 19.67
N ASP A 878 29.15 53.52 18.45
CA ASP A 878 27.91 52.80 18.17
C ASP A 878 27.97 51.37 18.73
N VAL A 879 29.12 50.71 18.61
CA VAL A 879 29.35 49.40 19.24
C VAL A 879 29.20 49.47 20.76
N GLN A 880 29.72 50.53 21.39
CA GLN A 880 29.53 50.77 22.83
C GLN A 880 28.05 51.03 23.20
N GLN A 881 27.28 51.70 22.34
CA GLN A 881 25.83 51.86 22.56
C GLN A 881 25.06 50.54 22.42
N ILE A 882 25.43 49.72 21.44
CA ILE A 882 24.87 48.37 21.27
C ILE A 882 25.16 47.53 22.52
N ALA A 883 26.41 47.51 23.00
CA ALA A 883 26.80 46.76 24.19
C ALA A 883 26.01 47.17 25.44
N ARG A 884 25.83 48.47 25.68
CA ARG A 884 24.99 48.97 26.78
C ARG A 884 23.52 48.59 26.63
N THR A 885 22.98 48.69 25.42
CA THR A 885 21.59 48.29 25.14
C THR A 885 21.38 46.79 25.34
N LEU A 886 22.30 45.95 24.87
CA LEU A 886 22.22 44.50 25.05
C LEU A 886 22.39 44.10 26.53
N ALA A 887 23.21 44.82 27.30
CA ALA A 887 23.32 44.60 28.75
C ALA A 887 22.00 44.91 29.48
N ASP A 888 21.37 46.04 29.16
CA ASP A 888 20.04 46.39 29.66
C ASP A 888 18.98 45.36 29.24
N LEU A 889 18.97 44.91 27.98
CA LEU A 889 18.05 43.87 27.52
C LEU A 889 18.31 42.51 28.19
N ALA A 890 19.56 42.14 28.46
CA ALA A 890 19.88 40.88 29.14
C ALA A 890 19.42 40.87 30.61
N GLU A 891 19.25 42.05 31.21
CA GLU A 891 18.69 42.24 32.54
C GLU A 891 17.15 42.25 32.49
N ARG A 892 16.54 43.04 31.59
CA ARG A 892 15.08 43.14 31.44
C ARG A 892 14.44 41.89 30.85
N PHE A 893 15.11 41.22 29.92
CA PHE A 893 14.63 40.05 29.16
C PHE A 893 15.61 38.88 29.30
N PRO A 894 15.83 38.37 30.52
CA PRO A 894 16.91 37.41 30.79
C PRO A 894 16.80 36.10 30.00
N ARG A 895 15.58 35.72 29.61
CA ARG A 895 15.26 34.50 28.85
C ARG A 895 15.39 34.63 27.33
N HIS A 896 15.65 35.84 26.82
CA HIS A 896 15.74 36.15 25.39
C HIS A 896 17.15 36.54 24.94
N ALA A 897 18.13 36.46 25.84
CA ALA A 897 19.52 36.64 25.45
C ALA A 897 19.93 35.57 24.42
N ARG A 898 20.85 35.93 23.54
CA ARG A 898 21.38 35.07 22.46
C ARG A 898 22.90 34.99 22.56
N SER A 899 23.49 33.95 21.98
CA SER A 899 24.93 33.71 22.03
C SER A 899 25.72 34.83 21.33
N TRP A 900 25.17 35.39 20.24
CA TRP A 900 25.77 36.53 19.56
C TRP A 900 25.83 37.83 20.39
N TRP A 901 25.16 37.92 21.54
CA TRP A 901 25.25 39.07 22.44
C TRP A 901 26.55 39.08 23.24
N LEU A 902 27.14 37.90 23.49
CA LEU A 902 28.28 37.74 24.40
C LEU A 902 29.50 38.59 24.03
N PRO A 903 29.90 38.75 22.75
CA PRO A 903 31.03 39.61 22.37
C PRO A 903 30.79 41.08 22.76
N TYR A 904 29.58 41.58 22.58
CA TYR A 904 29.21 42.93 23.01
C TYR A 904 29.16 43.06 24.53
N LEU A 905 28.56 42.08 25.21
CA LEU A 905 28.44 42.10 26.68
C LEU A 905 29.81 42.02 27.37
N ARG A 906 30.83 41.48 26.71
CA ARG A 906 32.22 41.48 27.21
C ARG A 906 32.77 42.90 27.36
N LEU A 907 32.42 43.80 26.43
CA LEU A 907 32.85 45.21 26.44
C LEU A 907 32.37 45.98 27.67
N VAL A 908 31.29 45.52 28.30
CA VAL A 908 30.67 46.15 29.48
C VAL A 908 30.68 45.25 30.72
N GLY A 909 31.45 44.16 30.70
CA GLY A 909 31.62 43.27 31.86
C GLY A 909 30.37 42.48 32.26
N LYS A 910 29.47 42.20 31.31
CA LYS A 910 28.18 41.51 31.56
C LYS A 910 28.04 40.16 30.83
N ALA A 911 29.08 39.67 30.15
CA ALA A 911 29.01 38.44 29.37
C ALA A 911 28.81 37.17 30.22
N GLU A 912 29.58 37.00 31.31
CA GLU A 912 29.62 35.72 32.05
C GLU A 912 28.27 35.28 32.64
N PRO A 913 27.46 36.15 33.29
CA PRO A 913 26.15 35.75 33.78
C PRO A 913 25.21 35.27 32.68
N VAL A 914 25.29 35.86 31.48
CA VAL A 914 24.47 35.49 30.32
C VAL A 914 24.98 34.18 29.71
N ALA A 915 26.30 34.04 29.57
CA ALA A 915 26.95 32.82 29.08
C ALA A 915 26.62 31.61 29.95
N LYS A 916 26.70 31.75 31.28
CA LYS A 916 26.29 30.71 32.23
C LYS A 916 24.83 30.29 32.03
N ARG A 917 23.92 31.26 31.96
CA ARG A 917 22.49 30.99 31.76
C ARG A 917 22.22 30.24 30.46
N LEU A 918 22.81 30.66 29.34
CA LEU A 918 22.66 30.00 28.04
C LEU A 918 23.22 28.56 28.04
N ARG A 919 24.34 28.31 28.73
CA ARG A 919 24.90 26.96 28.89
C ARG A 919 23.98 26.03 29.69
N GLU A 920 23.31 26.57 30.70
CA GLU A 920 22.52 25.78 31.64
C GLU A 920 21.04 25.65 31.23
N ASP A 921 20.53 26.51 30.33
CA ASP A 921 19.12 26.52 29.94
C ASP A 921 18.78 25.41 28.92
N PRO A 922 18.02 24.37 29.31
CA PRO A 922 17.62 23.30 28.38
C PRO A 922 16.70 23.81 27.26
N LEU A 923 15.93 24.88 27.50
CA LEU A 923 15.08 25.47 26.46
C LEU A 923 15.93 26.12 25.37
N ALA A 924 17.03 26.77 25.74
CA ALA A 924 17.93 27.38 24.76
C ALA A 924 18.50 26.32 23.81
N LEU A 925 18.88 25.15 24.34
CA LEU A 925 19.33 24.00 23.53
C LEU A 925 18.23 23.49 22.62
N GLY A 926 17.03 23.24 23.17
CA GLY A 926 15.87 22.79 22.40
C GLY A 926 15.50 23.76 21.28
N GLU A 927 15.47 25.07 21.55
CA GLU A 927 15.22 26.10 20.55
C GLU A 927 16.25 26.06 19.41
N ARG A 928 17.56 25.91 19.70
CA ARG A 928 18.60 25.83 18.65
C ARG A 928 18.40 24.60 17.78
N GLU A 929 18.21 23.44 18.41
CA GLU A 929 18.05 22.16 17.71
C GLU A 929 16.75 22.12 16.87
N LEU A 930 15.67 22.74 17.38
CA LEU A 930 14.42 22.88 16.65
C LEU A 930 14.55 23.84 15.46
N GLU A 931 15.18 25.01 15.65
CA GLU A 931 15.41 25.96 14.56
C GLU A 931 16.30 25.37 13.46
N LEU A 932 17.34 24.59 13.80
CA LEU A 932 18.17 23.87 12.82
C LEU A 932 17.37 22.83 12.01
N ARG A 933 16.41 22.16 12.65
CA ARG A 933 15.53 21.21 11.96
C ARG A 933 14.52 21.91 11.07
N ILE A 934 14.05 23.10 11.39
CA ILE A 934 13.07 23.79 10.53
C ILE A 934 13.77 24.56 9.42
N ASN A 935 14.87 25.23 9.77
CA ASN A 935 15.61 26.14 8.92
C ASN A 935 17.12 25.84 8.98
N PRO A 936 17.59 24.75 8.35
CA PRO A 936 19.01 24.40 8.33
C PRO A 936 19.86 25.31 7.44
N LEU A 937 19.25 26.13 6.57
CA LEU A 937 19.96 26.95 5.59
C LEU A 937 20.02 28.42 5.98
N GLY A 938 19.30 28.83 7.02
CA GLY A 938 19.34 30.17 7.55
C GLY A 938 20.70 30.47 8.17
N ALA A 939 21.48 31.34 7.53
CA ALA A 939 22.80 31.71 8.01
C ALA A 939 22.81 32.22 9.46
N GLU A 940 21.82 33.02 9.89
CA GLU A 940 21.73 33.45 11.29
C GLU A 940 21.43 32.29 12.23
N THR A 941 20.55 31.35 11.83
CA THR A 941 20.25 30.13 12.60
C THR A 941 21.50 29.29 12.79
N LEU A 942 22.24 29.03 11.71
CA LEU A 942 23.48 28.26 11.72
C LEU A 942 24.56 28.97 12.54
N GLN A 943 24.78 30.27 12.33
CA GLN A 943 25.79 31.04 13.04
C GLN A 943 25.52 31.07 14.55
N GLU A 944 24.27 31.32 14.95
CA GLU A 944 23.84 31.33 16.34
C GLU A 944 23.97 29.92 16.96
N ALA A 945 23.63 28.87 16.22
CA ALA A 945 23.78 27.49 16.70
C ALA A 945 25.26 27.12 16.89
N ILE A 946 26.13 27.42 15.92
CA ILE A 946 27.58 27.20 16.03
C ILE A 946 28.12 27.88 17.29
N TRP A 947 27.83 29.17 17.46
CA TRP A 947 28.29 29.92 18.63
C TRP A 947 27.70 29.42 19.95
N PHE A 948 26.47 28.92 19.93
CA PHE A 948 25.85 28.30 21.10
C PHE A 948 26.51 26.98 21.48
N PHE A 949 26.81 26.11 20.52
CA PHE A 949 27.49 24.82 20.80
C PHE A 949 28.93 25.01 21.24
N GLU A 950 29.65 25.99 20.68
CA GLU A 950 30.97 26.39 21.20
C GLU A 950 30.91 26.87 22.64
N LEU A 951 29.91 27.69 22.96
CA LEU A 951 29.67 28.15 24.33
C LEU A 951 29.44 26.96 25.28
N ARG A 952 28.78 25.90 24.81
CA ARG A 952 28.55 24.65 25.57
C ARG A 952 29.72 23.67 25.53
N GLU A 953 30.86 24.05 24.96
CA GLU A 953 32.05 23.21 24.82
C GLU A 953 31.80 21.96 23.94
N ASP A 954 30.78 21.99 23.07
CA ASP A 954 30.49 20.95 22.07
C ASP A 954 31.12 21.31 20.72
N ALA A 955 32.45 21.26 20.67
CA ALA A 955 33.23 21.61 19.49
C ALA A 955 32.93 20.69 18.29
N ALA A 956 32.56 19.42 18.54
CA ALA A 956 32.24 18.46 17.49
C ALA A 956 30.95 18.85 16.75
N ARG A 957 29.88 19.19 17.50
CA ARG A 957 28.63 19.64 16.90
C ARG A 957 28.79 20.98 16.17
N ALA A 958 29.52 21.93 16.75
CA ALA A 958 29.82 23.20 16.10
C ALA A 958 30.58 23.03 14.77
N GLN A 959 31.58 22.14 14.74
CA GLN A 959 32.33 21.82 13.52
C GLN A 959 31.46 21.14 12.46
N GLN A 960 30.60 20.19 12.85
CA GLN A 960 29.64 19.56 11.94
C GLN A 960 28.72 20.60 11.26
N LEU A 961 28.23 21.58 12.02
CA LEU A 961 27.37 22.64 11.47
C LEU A 961 28.12 23.55 10.49
N ARG A 962 29.41 23.83 10.72
CA ARG A 962 30.26 24.56 9.77
C ARG A 962 30.43 23.78 8.45
N GLU A 963 30.72 22.49 8.55
CA GLU A 963 30.88 21.62 7.39
C GLU A 963 29.57 21.52 6.59
N GLN A 964 28.43 21.41 7.29
CA GLN A 964 27.11 21.46 6.67
C GLN A 964 26.87 22.79 5.96
N ALA A 965 27.10 23.93 6.63
CA ALA A 965 26.94 25.24 6.04
C ALA A 965 27.82 25.44 4.79
N GLN A 966 29.06 24.94 4.83
CA GLN A 966 29.97 24.96 3.68
C GLN A 966 29.45 24.08 2.53
N ALA A 967 29.00 22.86 2.81
CA ALA A 967 28.42 21.97 1.81
C ALA A 967 27.15 22.56 1.16
N ASP A 968 26.36 23.27 1.97
CA ASP A 968 25.15 23.95 1.56
C ASP A 968 25.38 25.36 1.00
N GLN A 969 26.64 25.83 0.89
CA GLN A 969 27.00 27.16 0.39
C GLN A 969 26.36 28.32 1.17
N VAL A 970 26.11 28.13 2.47
CA VAL A 970 25.59 29.17 3.36
C VAL A 970 26.75 30.08 3.78
N PRO A 971 26.69 31.39 3.51
CA PRO A 971 27.77 32.30 3.85
C PRO A 971 27.78 32.59 5.36
N LEU A 972 28.79 32.05 6.05
CA LEU A 972 29.04 32.29 7.48
C LEU A 972 30.29 33.16 7.72
N LEU A 973 30.39 33.63 8.96
CA LEU A 973 31.61 34.23 9.50
C LEU A 973 32.55 33.11 9.94
N ASP A 974 33.85 33.30 9.70
CA ASP A 974 34.89 32.34 10.03
C ASP A 974 35.15 32.27 11.55
#